data_AF-A0A3S2V146-F1
#
_entry.id   AF-A0A3S2V146-F1
#
_cell.length_a   1.000
_cell.length_b   1.000
_cell.length_c   1.000
_cell.angle_alpha   90.00
_cell.angle_beta   90.00
_cell.angle_gamma   90.00
#
_symmetry.space_group_name_H-M   'P 1'
#
loop_
_entity.id
_entity.type
_entity.pdbx_description
1 polymer ?
#
loop_
_entity_poly.entity_id
_entity_poly.type
_entity_poly.pdbx_seq_one_letter_code
_entity_poly.pdbx_strand_id
1 'polypeptide(L)'
;MKNRVYFIVGCMLFMAAAMVERVAAQNQAVAITQQKYFPQYHFRPLQGWIGDPDGLVYTDSTFHLFWWGHATSKDLVHWQEQPHPMKGDDGSFSYFSGSVAVDHDNTSGFGHKSMIAVFTRHFAGDSLPETQVLSISTDGGQVFNYYKDNPVLDIKKIFFRDPQVFWYEPAKLWKMVVTVPDIQQIHIYESKDLKSWTFCSKFEGLGAKNSFWECPDLFELPVIGTKQKKWVLLIGRGPNRVQYFVGNFDGKKFTPDTKTAEYLKTGKGLHATLFENFENGLTKWKVEGNAFAINTSEAVDNLGSGYAGTSTKASSTGKLISPKFTIKNNAINFLLAGGKHRDSTCINLVVNSKVVRATTGDNTKVFKWNGWDVRDLKGKKAHIEIVDKNGGANNAFIAVDHVIFSDKLMNQQLEHTTWLDYGPDYYATRTWRNYDKNRSFGDTVFAISWMGNWDYAGKIPSTWGKGFESVPRIMALKQTEAGYRVVQQPISALKQFRSKPYQVERLKVSGTKKLGFQPERNSYELEAELKPTANSVFGLNLLVGDGRKLVLRYDPTISQITLDRTNCTDHTSDAEFTKLFAKKYSAPLSLQNGILKLHIFVDQSSIEIFTNDGEVVLSAVTYPSENQTGIELFVENGETMLNKLTAWGLNSIWK
;
A
#
# COMPACT_ATOMS: atom_id res chain seq x y z
N MET A 1 53.04 2.51 -46.54
CA MET A 1 53.05 3.35 -45.33
C MET A 1 51.83 4.27 -45.22
N LYS A 2 51.48 5.08 -46.23
CA LYS A 2 50.34 6.02 -46.18
C LYS A 2 48.99 5.39 -45.77
N ASN A 3 48.61 4.24 -46.34
CA ASN A 3 47.31 3.60 -46.02
C ASN A 3 47.20 3.07 -44.58
N ARG A 4 48.32 2.70 -43.93
CA ARG A 4 48.33 2.32 -42.51
C ARG A 4 48.13 3.53 -41.60
N VAL A 5 48.65 4.70 -41.98
CA VAL A 5 48.49 5.94 -41.22
C VAL A 5 47.04 6.43 -41.27
N TYR A 6 46.39 6.39 -42.43
CA TYR A 6 44.96 6.76 -42.55
C TYR A 6 44.04 5.82 -41.76
N PHE A 7 44.33 4.52 -41.74
CA PHE A 7 43.56 3.55 -40.95
C PHE A 7 43.71 3.79 -39.43
N ILE A 8 44.94 4.02 -38.97
CA ILE A 8 45.22 4.30 -37.55
C ILE A 8 44.60 5.64 -37.11
N VAL A 9 44.69 6.69 -37.93
CA VAL A 9 44.06 7.99 -37.66
C VAL A 9 42.53 7.88 -37.65
N GLY A 10 41.94 7.11 -38.57
CA GLY A 10 40.50 6.83 -38.58
C GLY A 10 40.02 6.08 -37.33
N CYS A 11 40.75 5.06 -36.87
CA CYS A 11 40.45 4.35 -35.62
C CYS A 11 40.59 5.25 -34.38
N MET A 12 41.59 6.14 -34.33
CA MET A 12 41.75 7.10 -33.22
C MET A 12 40.63 8.13 -33.20
N LEU A 13 40.20 8.65 -34.36
CA LEU A 13 39.07 9.58 -34.45
C LEU A 13 37.74 8.92 -34.03
N PHE A 14 37.53 7.66 -34.42
CA PHE A 14 36.34 6.89 -34.01
C PHE A 14 36.33 6.60 -32.50
N MET A 15 37.48 6.22 -31.92
CA MET A 15 37.61 6.05 -30.47
C MET A 15 37.42 7.36 -29.70
N ALA A 16 37.93 8.48 -30.22
CA ALA A 16 37.74 9.80 -29.63
C ALA A 16 36.26 10.24 -29.67
N ALA A 17 35.57 10.04 -30.81
CA ALA A 17 34.14 10.34 -30.94
C ALA A 17 33.29 9.48 -29.97
N ALA A 18 33.56 8.18 -29.90
CA ALA A 18 32.88 7.28 -28.97
C ALA A 18 33.16 7.62 -27.49
N MET A 19 34.36 8.12 -27.16
CA MET A 19 34.67 8.64 -25.82
C MET A 19 33.90 9.93 -25.53
N VAL A 20 33.82 10.87 -26.47
CA VAL A 20 33.08 12.13 -26.31
C VAL A 20 31.58 11.87 -26.11
N GLU A 21 30.98 10.97 -26.89
CA GLU A 21 29.58 10.56 -26.72
C GLU A 21 29.32 9.89 -25.37
N ARG A 22 30.23 9.00 -24.92
CA ARG A 22 30.15 8.39 -23.59
C ARG A 22 30.25 9.42 -22.46
N VAL A 23 31.17 10.37 -22.56
CA VAL A 23 31.32 11.45 -21.57
C VAL A 23 30.09 12.36 -21.57
N ALA A 24 29.51 12.67 -22.74
CA ALA A 24 28.30 13.46 -22.84
C ALA A 24 27.08 12.75 -22.21
N ALA A 25 26.88 11.46 -22.51
CA ALA A 25 25.82 10.65 -21.93
C ALA A 25 25.98 10.52 -20.40
N GLN A 26 27.20 10.30 -19.92
CA GLN A 26 27.51 10.23 -18.50
C GLN A 26 27.25 11.57 -17.79
N ASN A 27 27.65 12.70 -18.39
CA ASN A 27 27.38 14.03 -17.85
C ASN A 27 25.87 14.35 -17.80
N GLN A 28 25.11 13.90 -18.80
CA GLN A 28 23.65 14.05 -18.83
C GLN A 28 22.96 13.20 -17.75
N ALA A 29 23.39 11.95 -17.56
CA ALA A 29 22.90 11.08 -16.48
C ALA A 29 23.22 11.65 -15.09
N VAL A 30 24.43 12.20 -14.89
CA VAL A 30 24.82 12.89 -13.65
C VAL A 30 23.95 14.13 -13.41
N ALA A 31 23.68 14.94 -14.44
CA ALA A 31 22.82 16.11 -14.30
C ALA A 31 21.37 15.75 -13.94
N ILE A 32 20.83 14.64 -14.48
CA ILE A 32 19.47 14.18 -14.19
C ILE A 32 19.36 13.64 -12.76
N THR A 33 20.31 12.82 -12.31
CA THR A 33 20.30 12.21 -10.97
C THR A 33 20.55 13.20 -9.84
N GLN A 34 21.04 14.40 -10.16
CA GLN A 34 21.18 15.52 -9.24
C GLN A 34 19.93 16.40 -9.14
N GLN A 35 18.90 16.18 -9.96
CA GLN A 35 17.66 16.93 -9.83
C GLN A 35 17.02 16.68 -8.46
N LYS A 36 16.43 17.74 -7.90
CA LYS A 36 15.70 17.69 -6.65
C LYS A 36 14.61 16.62 -6.69
N TYR A 37 14.47 15.86 -5.61
CA TYR A 37 13.48 14.78 -5.46
C TYR A 37 13.68 13.56 -6.37
N PHE A 38 14.77 13.52 -7.13
CA PHE A 38 15.01 12.42 -8.05
C PHE A 38 15.29 11.11 -7.28
N PRO A 39 14.46 10.06 -7.43
CA PRO A 39 14.67 8.80 -6.72
C PRO A 39 15.97 8.14 -7.18
N GLN A 40 16.86 7.82 -6.24
CA GLN A 40 18.17 7.25 -6.53
C GLN A 40 18.16 5.73 -6.65
N TYR A 41 17.19 5.05 -6.04
CA TYR A 41 17.12 3.58 -6.08
C TYR A 41 15.71 3.01 -6.25
N HIS A 42 14.78 3.85 -6.73
CA HIS A 42 13.44 3.47 -7.14
C HIS A 42 13.32 3.58 -8.66
N PHE A 43 12.59 2.68 -9.30
CA PHE A 43 12.40 2.75 -10.74
C PHE A 43 11.49 3.94 -11.12
N ARG A 44 11.85 4.63 -12.20
CA ARG A 44 11.03 5.61 -12.91
C ARG A 44 11.33 5.57 -14.40
N PRO A 45 10.40 5.98 -15.28
CA PRO A 45 10.70 6.17 -16.70
C PRO A 45 11.59 7.40 -16.88
N LEU A 46 12.43 7.45 -17.91
CA LEU A 46 13.37 8.51 -18.25
C LEU A 46 12.70 9.88 -18.41
N GLN A 47 11.43 9.91 -18.82
CA GLN A 47 10.59 11.11 -18.90
C GLN A 47 9.11 10.74 -18.68
N GLY A 48 8.30 11.73 -18.31
CA GLY A 48 6.83 11.58 -18.27
C GLY A 48 6.26 11.17 -16.92
N TRP A 49 5.15 10.43 -16.97
CA TRP A 49 4.38 9.97 -15.82
C TRP A 49 4.41 8.44 -15.75
N ILE A 50 4.62 7.87 -14.57
CA ILE A 50 4.34 6.45 -14.28
C ILE A 50 3.30 6.32 -13.16
N GLY A 51 2.38 5.40 -13.38
CA GLY A 51 1.32 5.01 -12.43
C GLY A 51 1.53 3.55 -12.05
N ASP A 52 0.51 2.74 -12.30
CA ASP A 52 0.48 1.32 -11.98
C ASP A 52 1.60 0.52 -12.67
N PRO A 53 2.26 -0.40 -11.97
CA PRO A 53 3.11 -1.40 -12.61
C PRO A 53 2.23 -2.44 -13.32
N ASP A 54 2.57 -2.73 -14.57
CA ASP A 54 1.89 -3.65 -15.46
C ASP A 54 2.81 -4.78 -15.94
N GLY A 55 2.20 -5.87 -16.40
CA GLY A 55 2.91 -6.84 -17.23
C GLY A 55 4.10 -7.56 -16.57
N LEU A 56 4.12 -7.65 -15.24
CA LEU A 56 5.26 -8.15 -14.49
C LEU A 56 5.53 -9.64 -14.75
N VAL A 57 6.51 -9.93 -15.60
CA VAL A 57 6.91 -11.31 -15.92
C VAL A 57 8.42 -11.49 -15.79
N TYR A 58 8.80 -12.71 -15.45
CA TYR A 58 10.16 -13.19 -15.55
C TYR A 58 10.25 -14.28 -16.60
N THR A 59 11.03 -14.04 -17.65
CA THR A 59 11.30 -15.01 -18.74
C THR A 59 12.68 -14.75 -19.32
N ASP A 60 13.29 -15.79 -19.91
CA ASP A 60 14.63 -15.72 -20.51
C ASP A 60 15.65 -15.00 -19.63
N SER A 61 15.64 -15.41 -18.36
CA SER A 61 16.46 -14.85 -17.30
C SER A 61 16.34 -13.33 -17.08
N THR A 62 15.19 -12.72 -17.39
CA THR A 62 14.97 -11.26 -17.36
C THR A 62 13.67 -10.93 -16.62
N PHE A 63 13.72 -9.96 -15.71
CA PHE A 63 12.53 -9.32 -15.15
C PHE A 63 12.07 -8.23 -16.10
N HIS A 64 10.79 -8.25 -16.46
CA HIS A 64 10.14 -7.21 -17.23
C HIS A 64 9.21 -6.41 -16.31
N LEU A 65 9.27 -5.09 -16.43
CA LEU A 65 8.36 -4.15 -15.80
C LEU A 65 7.74 -3.32 -16.93
N PHE A 66 6.41 -3.35 -17.03
CA PHE A 66 5.69 -2.50 -17.95
C PHE A 66 4.87 -1.47 -17.18
N TRP A 67 4.47 -0.42 -17.88
CA TRP A 67 3.41 0.54 -17.53
C TRP A 67 2.78 1.00 -18.86
N TRP A 68 2.80 0.08 -19.84
CA TRP A 68 2.73 0.31 -21.29
C TRP A 68 3.93 1.08 -21.89
N GLY A 69 4.79 1.67 -21.07
CA GLY A 69 6.24 1.67 -21.32
C GLY A 69 6.87 0.35 -20.88
N HIS A 70 8.19 0.22 -21.02
CA HIS A 70 8.89 -1.04 -20.73
C HIS A 70 10.29 -0.79 -20.17
N ALA A 71 10.64 -1.53 -19.12
CA ALA A 71 11.99 -1.66 -18.63
C ALA A 71 12.31 -3.13 -18.32
N THR A 72 13.59 -3.48 -18.43
CA THR A 72 14.09 -4.81 -18.07
C THR A 72 15.17 -4.74 -17.00
N SER A 73 15.27 -5.80 -16.21
CA SER A 73 16.32 -5.95 -15.20
C SER A 73 16.74 -7.41 -15.05
N LYS A 74 17.98 -7.65 -14.61
CA LYS A 74 18.45 -8.99 -14.20
C LYS A 74 18.33 -9.23 -12.69
N ASP A 75 18.20 -8.17 -11.92
CA ASP A 75 18.33 -8.18 -10.46
C ASP A 75 17.30 -7.31 -9.72
N LEU A 76 16.28 -6.80 -10.43
CA LEU A 76 15.20 -5.94 -9.95
C LEU A 76 15.63 -4.54 -9.48
N VAL A 77 16.90 -4.16 -9.65
CA VAL A 77 17.40 -2.85 -9.21
C VAL A 77 18.15 -2.10 -10.31
N HIS A 78 18.89 -2.79 -11.17
CA HIS A 78 19.45 -2.18 -12.36
C HIS A 78 18.46 -2.31 -13.51
N TRP A 79 17.73 -1.23 -13.77
CA TRP A 79 16.71 -1.17 -14.81
C TRP A 79 17.25 -0.52 -16.07
N GLN A 80 16.97 -1.14 -17.21
CA GLN A 80 17.19 -0.58 -18.53
C GLN A 80 15.83 -0.31 -19.17
N GLU A 81 15.48 0.97 -19.31
CA GLU A 81 14.32 1.37 -20.09
C GLU A 81 14.49 0.97 -21.56
N GLN A 82 13.42 0.43 -22.13
CA GLN A 82 13.33 -0.03 -23.50
C GLN A 82 12.49 0.96 -24.32
N PRO A 83 12.60 0.93 -25.66
CA PRO A 83 11.70 1.71 -26.51
C PRO A 83 10.23 1.42 -26.22
N HIS A 84 9.36 2.41 -26.47
CA HIS A 84 7.92 2.24 -26.27
C HIS A 84 7.37 1.04 -27.09
N PRO A 85 6.82 0.01 -26.42
CA PRO A 85 6.60 -1.30 -27.04
C PRO A 85 5.29 -1.41 -27.84
N MET A 86 4.27 -0.62 -27.51
CA MET A 86 2.92 -0.79 -28.10
C MET A 86 2.83 -0.21 -29.50
N LYS A 87 2.21 -0.95 -30.44
CA LYS A 87 2.03 -0.58 -31.85
C LYS A 87 0.69 -1.06 -32.42
N GLY A 88 0.23 -0.39 -33.47
CA GLY A 88 -0.80 -0.90 -34.38
C GLY A 88 -2.24 -0.66 -33.95
N ASP A 89 -2.46 0.06 -32.85
CA ASP A 89 -3.76 0.65 -32.51
C ASP A 89 -4.04 1.90 -33.36
N ASP A 90 -5.25 2.45 -33.25
CA ASP A 90 -5.71 3.62 -33.99
C ASP A 90 -5.56 4.94 -33.22
N GLY A 91 -4.96 4.92 -32.02
CA GLY A 91 -4.79 6.07 -31.14
C GLY A 91 -6.09 6.61 -30.51
N SER A 92 -7.21 5.90 -30.65
CA SER A 92 -8.53 6.38 -30.17
C SER A 92 -8.77 6.18 -28.68
N PHE A 93 -7.90 5.44 -27.99
CA PHE A 93 -8.09 5.01 -26.61
C PHE A 93 -6.80 5.13 -25.79
N SER A 94 -6.94 5.01 -24.47
CA SER A 94 -5.81 4.90 -23.53
C SER A 94 -5.59 3.46 -23.08
N TYR A 95 -4.32 3.06 -23.00
CA TYR A 95 -3.90 1.80 -22.41
C TYR A 95 -4.05 1.89 -20.89
N PHE A 96 -5.08 1.24 -20.35
CA PHE A 96 -5.25 1.06 -18.91
C PHE A 96 -4.58 -0.24 -18.46
N SER A 97 -4.38 -0.36 -17.16
CA SER A 97 -3.58 -1.38 -16.50
C SER A 97 -3.95 -2.81 -16.92
N GLY A 98 -2.98 -3.72 -16.80
CA GLY A 98 -3.11 -5.10 -17.27
C GLY A 98 -1.90 -5.96 -16.95
N SER A 99 -1.79 -7.07 -17.67
CA SER A 99 -0.76 -8.08 -17.43
C SER A 99 -0.18 -8.62 -18.72
N VAL A 100 0.92 -9.35 -18.60
CA VAL A 100 1.56 -10.06 -19.70
C VAL A 100 1.63 -11.53 -19.32
N ALA A 101 1.27 -12.39 -20.25
CA ALA A 101 1.43 -13.83 -20.15
C ALA A 101 2.45 -14.31 -21.18
N VAL A 102 3.23 -15.35 -20.86
CA VAL A 102 4.18 -15.97 -21.81
C VAL A 102 3.62 -17.32 -22.26
N ASP A 103 3.17 -17.40 -23.51
CA ASP A 103 2.54 -18.57 -24.09
C ASP A 103 3.59 -19.52 -24.70
N HIS A 104 4.26 -20.29 -23.83
CA HIS A 104 5.30 -21.25 -24.24
C HIS A 104 4.82 -22.27 -25.27
N ASP A 105 3.59 -22.75 -25.10
CA ASP A 105 3.06 -23.89 -25.84
C ASP A 105 2.20 -23.47 -27.04
N ASN A 106 2.20 -22.17 -27.38
CA ASN A 106 1.45 -21.60 -28.51
C ASN A 106 -0.06 -21.93 -28.45
N THR A 107 -0.63 -21.93 -27.25
CA THR A 107 -2.05 -22.18 -27.02
C THR A 107 -2.93 -21.13 -27.68
N SER A 108 -2.42 -19.91 -27.84
CA SER A 108 -3.08 -18.79 -28.51
C SER A 108 -3.01 -18.84 -30.04
N GLY A 109 -2.07 -19.59 -30.60
CA GLY A 109 -1.80 -19.62 -32.05
C GLY A 109 -0.94 -18.45 -32.55
N PHE A 110 -0.38 -17.62 -31.67
CA PHE A 110 0.45 -16.46 -32.05
C PHE A 110 1.96 -16.75 -32.15
N GLY A 111 2.36 -17.99 -31.91
CA GLY A 111 3.75 -18.45 -31.92
C GLY A 111 4.21 -18.92 -30.54
N HIS A 112 5.17 -19.85 -30.54
CA HIS A 112 5.79 -20.35 -29.31
C HIS A 112 6.52 -19.23 -28.57
N LYS A 113 6.37 -19.20 -27.25
CA LYS A 113 6.97 -18.20 -26.34
C LYS A 113 6.55 -16.76 -26.65
N SER A 114 5.43 -16.57 -27.35
CA SER A 114 4.88 -15.24 -27.55
C SER A 114 4.51 -14.63 -26.20
N MET A 115 4.81 -13.34 -26.04
CA MET A 115 4.36 -12.55 -24.90
C MET A 115 3.03 -11.91 -25.30
N ILE A 116 1.99 -12.18 -24.53
CA ILE A 116 0.63 -11.70 -24.77
C ILE A 116 0.29 -10.68 -23.70
N ALA A 117 0.26 -9.41 -24.09
CA ALA A 117 -0.23 -8.34 -23.24
C ALA A 117 -1.76 -8.36 -23.25
N VAL A 118 -2.36 -8.41 -22.07
CA VAL A 118 -3.81 -8.41 -21.84
C VAL A 118 -4.14 -7.19 -21.00
N PHE A 119 -4.95 -6.28 -21.52
CA PHE A 119 -5.15 -4.98 -20.89
C PHE A 119 -6.49 -4.35 -21.18
N THR A 120 -6.78 -3.28 -20.45
CA THR A 120 -8.02 -2.56 -20.60
C THR A 120 -7.88 -1.45 -21.63
N ARG A 121 -8.77 -1.47 -22.61
CA ARG A 121 -9.01 -0.35 -23.51
C ARG A 121 -10.01 0.61 -22.88
N HIS A 122 -9.58 1.83 -22.59
CA HIS A 122 -10.39 2.87 -21.98
C HIS A 122 -10.54 4.09 -22.90
N PHE A 123 -11.75 4.64 -22.99
CA PHE A 123 -12.03 5.84 -23.76
C PHE A 123 -12.24 7.04 -22.84
N ALA A 124 -11.65 8.18 -23.22
CA ALA A 124 -11.66 9.38 -22.40
C ALA A 124 -13.07 9.77 -21.92
N GLY A 125 -13.15 10.18 -20.65
CA GLY A 125 -14.40 10.62 -20.02
C GLY A 125 -15.40 9.51 -19.75
N ASP A 126 -14.95 8.26 -19.58
CA ASP A 126 -15.82 7.10 -19.35
C ASP A 126 -16.90 6.94 -20.44
N SER A 127 -16.56 7.36 -21.67
CA SER A 127 -17.53 7.57 -22.75
C SER A 127 -18.05 6.28 -23.40
N LEU A 128 -17.32 5.18 -23.24
CA LEU A 128 -17.66 3.86 -23.77
C LEU A 128 -17.30 2.76 -22.74
N PRO A 129 -17.88 1.55 -22.86
CA PRO A 129 -17.49 0.40 -22.05
C PRO A 129 -15.99 0.11 -22.08
N GLU A 130 -15.41 -0.12 -20.91
CA GLU A 130 -14.07 -0.68 -20.80
C GLU A 130 -14.07 -2.13 -21.28
N THR A 131 -13.08 -2.49 -22.10
CA THR A 131 -12.99 -3.80 -22.75
C THR A 131 -11.59 -4.39 -22.61
N GLN A 132 -11.49 -5.72 -22.56
CA GLN A 132 -10.19 -6.39 -22.44
C GLN A 132 -9.68 -6.76 -23.84
N VAL A 133 -8.46 -6.33 -24.12
CA VAL A 133 -7.84 -6.39 -25.44
C VAL A 133 -6.46 -7.04 -25.34
N LEU A 134 -5.97 -7.54 -26.48
CA LEU A 134 -4.67 -8.18 -26.61
C LEU A 134 -3.69 -7.35 -27.45
N SER A 135 -2.42 -7.45 -27.13
CA SER A 135 -1.32 -7.19 -28.07
C SER A 135 -0.28 -8.30 -27.96
N ILE A 136 0.41 -8.57 -29.07
CA ILE A 136 1.26 -9.76 -29.21
C ILE A 136 2.69 -9.33 -29.52
N SER A 137 3.63 -9.87 -28.75
CA SER A 137 5.06 -9.82 -29.04
C SER A 137 5.61 -11.22 -29.31
N THR A 138 6.40 -11.35 -30.37
CA THR A 138 7.16 -12.56 -30.72
C THR A 138 8.68 -12.35 -30.63
N ASP A 139 9.11 -11.20 -30.11
CA ASP A 139 10.50 -10.73 -30.06
C ASP A 139 10.99 -10.46 -28.62
N GLY A 140 10.39 -11.14 -27.64
CA GLY A 140 10.78 -11.05 -26.24
C GLY A 140 10.28 -9.77 -25.54
N GLY A 141 9.14 -9.25 -25.99
CA GLY A 141 8.46 -8.10 -25.40
C GLY A 141 8.97 -6.74 -25.89
N GLN A 142 9.77 -6.70 -26.96
CA GLN A 142 10.26 -5.44 -27.52
C GLN A 142 9.17 -4.69 -28.30
N VAL A 143 8.38 -5.41 -29.10
CA VAL A 143 7.26 -4.84 -29.84
C VAL A 143 6.00 -5.67 -29.63
N PHE A 144 4.92 -5.02 -29.18
CA PHE A 144 3.60 -5.60 -29.05
C PHE A 144 2.66 -5.03 -30.11
N ASN A 145 2.23 -5.88 -31.04
CA ASN A 145 1.30 -5.51 -32.10
C ASN A 145 -0.14 -5.72 -31.66
N TYR A 146 -0.98 -4.71 -31.83
CA TYR A 146 -2.40 -4.77 -31.48
C TYR A 146 -3.13 -5.89 -32.24
N TYR A 147 -3.92 -6.67 -31.51
CA TYR A 147 -4.69 -7.76 -32.11
C TYR A 147 -5.91 -7.23 -32.86
N LYS A 148 -5.98 -7.48 -34.15
CA LYS A 148 -7.03 -6.95 -35.04
C LYS A 148 -8.46 -7.34 -34.65
N ASP A 149 -8.66 -8.51 -34.03
CA ASP A 149 -9.98 -9.03 -33.67
C ASP A 149 -10.38 -8.65 -32.22
N ASN A 150 -9.69 -7.68 -31.62
CA ASN A 150 -10.06 -7.10 -30.33
C ASN A 150 -11.44 -6.42 -30.38
N PRO A 151 -12.17 -6.36 -29.24
CA PRO A 151 -11.78 -6.87 -27.92
C PRO A 151 -12.04 -8.37 -27.75
N VAL A 152 -11.25 -9.03 -26.90
CA VAL A 152 -11.40 -10.47 -26.58
C VAL A 152 -12.36 -10.74 -25.42
N LEU A 153 -12.67 -9.70 -24.63
CA LEU A 153 -13.69 -9.78 -23.59
C LEU A 153 -14.37 -8.43 -23.39
N ASP A 154 -15.70 -8.42 -23.48
CA ASP A 154 -16.54 -7.24 -23.30
C ASP A 154 -17.84 -7.65 -22.60
N ILE A 155 -18.06 -7.12 -21.40
CA ILE A 155 -19.27 -7.35 -20.61
C ILE A 155 -20.24 -6.15 -20.65
N LYS A 156 -20.00 -5.19 -21.54
CA LYS A 156 -20.81 -3.99 -21.77
C LYS A 156 -20.96 -3.09 -20.54
N LYS A 157 -19.91 -3.01 -19.71
CA LYS A 157 -19.85 -2.12 -18.54
C LYS A 157 -18.85 -0.99 -18.74
N ILE A 158 -19.20 0.20 -18.26
CA ILE A 158 -18.32 1.37 -18.26
C ILE A 158 -17.06 1.11 -17.42
N PHE A 159 -17.23 0.47 -16.25
CA PHE A 159 -16.13 0.11 -15.37
C PHE A 159 -15.90 -1.40 -15.38
N PHE A 160 -14.82 -1.83 -16.04
CA PHE A 160 -14.41 -3.23 -16.15
C PHE A 160 -12.94 -3.29 -16.57
N ARG A 161 -12.01 -3.49 -15.63
CA ARG A 161 -10.59 -3.24 -15.91
C ARG A 161 -9.58 -4.05 -15.11
N ASP A 162 -8.32 -3.85 -15.49
CA ASP A 162 -7.11 -4.30 -14.81
C ASP A 162 -6.86 -5.83 -14.86
N PRO A 163 -7.01 -6.50 -16.02
CA PRO A 163 -6.94 -7.95 -16.11
C PRO A 163 -5.56 -8.49 -15.75
N GLN A 164 -5.51 -9.37 -14.74
CA GLN A 164 -4.35 -10.19 -14.44
C GLN A 164 -4.55 -11.61 -14.98
N VAL A 165 -3.71 -11.99 -15.94
CA VAL A 165 -3.74 -13.29 -16.59
C VAL A 165 -2.56 -14.16 -16.16
N PHE A 166 -2.84 -15.44 -15.89
CA PHE A 166 -1.82 -16.43 -15.57
C PHE A 166 -2.23 -17.84 -15.99
N TRP A 167 -1.23 -18.70 -16.19
CA TRP A 167 -1.45 -20.13 -16.45
C TRP A 167 -1.72 -20.89 -15.15
N TYR A 168 -2.83 -21.62 -15.09
CA TYR A 168 -3.17 -22.47 -13.95
C TYR A 168 -2.86 -23.93 -14.27
N GLU A 169 -1.67 -24.37 -13.84
CA GLU A 169 -1.10 -25.67 -14.16
C GLU A 169 -2.03 -26.87 -13.86
N PRO A 170 -2.74 -26.94 -12.71
CA PRO A 170 -3.58 -28.10 -12.40
C PRO A 170 -4.69 -28.37 -13.42
N ALA A 171 -5.23 -27.33 -14.06
CA ALA A 171 -6.28 -27.48 -15.09
C ALA A 171 -5.75 -27.31 -16.52
N LYS A 172 -4.49 -26.90 -16.70
CA LYS A 172 -3.91 -26.52 -17.99
C LYS A 172 -4.77 -25.51 -18.75
N LEU A 173 -5.15 -24.44 -18.06
CA LEU A 173 -5.97 -23.36 -18.60
C LEU A 173 -5.42 -22.00 -18.16
N TRP A 174 -5.58 -21.01 -19.01
CA TRP A 174 -5.39 -19.61 -18.63
C TRP A 174 -6.51 -19.15 -17.71
N LYS A 175 -6.16 -18.34 -16.72
CA LYS A 175 -7.09 -17.68 -15.81
C LYS A 175 -6.91 -16.19 -15.92
N MET A 176 -8.02 -15.46 -15.88
CA MET A 176 -8.05 -14.01 -15.79
C MET A 176 -8.79 -13.63 -14.51
N VAL A 177 -8.17 -12.79 -13.68
CA VAL A 177 -8.87 -12.05 -12.62
C VAL A 177 -8.94 -10.58 -13.04
N VAL A 178 -10.14 -10.00 -13.04
CA VAL A 178 -10.40 -8.66 -13.58
C VAL A 178 -11.47 -7.98 -12.74
N THR A 179 -11.35 -6.67 -12.53
CA THR A 179 -12.26 -5.92 -11.65
C THR A 179 -13.50 -5.45 -12.38
N VAL A 180 -14.61 -5.39 -11.65
CA VAL A 180 -15.76 -4.52 -11.92
C VAL A 180 -15.78 -3.48 -10.78
N PRO A 181 -15.07 -2.34 -10.95
CA PRO A 181 -14.66 -1.48 -9.84
C PRO A 181 -15.81 -0.83 -9.06
N ASP A 182 -16.83 -0.35 -9.76
CA ASP A 182 -17.94 0.43 -9.22
C ASP A 182 -18.85 -0.35 -8.28
N ILE A 183 -18.93 -1.67 -8.48
CA ILE A 183 -19.68 -2.61 -7.66
C ILE A 183 -18.79 -3.54 -6.82
N GLN A 184 -17.48 -3.25 -6.78
CA GLN A 184 -16.49 -3.95 -5.95
C GLN A 184 -16.52 -5.48 -6.12
N GLN A 185 -16.39 -5.93 -7.38
CA GLN A 185 -16.32 -7.36 -7.70
C GLN A 185 -15.03 -7.68 -8.44
N ILE A 186 -14.44 -8.83 -8.13
CA ILE A 186 -13.40 -9.44 -8.96
C ILE A 186 -14.04 -10.59 -9.71
N HIS A 187 -14.09 -10.51 -11.04
CA HIS A 187 -14.53 -11.60 -11.89
C HIS A 187 -13.37 -12.51 -12.23
N ILE A 188 -13.65 -13.82 -12.29
CA ILE A 188 -12.69 -14.86 -12.68
C ILE A 188 -13.18 -15.51 -13.97
N TYR A 189 -12.31 -15.56 -14.98
CA TYR A 189 -12.56 -16.24 -16.26
C TYR A 189 -11.50 -17.30 -16.52
N GLU A 190 -11.82 -18.24 -17.41
CA GLU A 190 -10.87 -19.21 -17.94
C GLU A 190 -10.84 -19.22 -19.47
N SER A 191 -9.68 -19.55 -20.04
CA SER A 191 -9.48 -19.66 -21.48
C SER A 191 -8.51 -20.78 -21.84
N LYS A 192 -8.73 -21.38 -23.01
CA LYS A 192 -7.79 -22.33 -23.63
C LYS A 192 -6.77 -21.64 -24.53
N ASP A 193 -7.08 -20.43 -25.02
CA ASP A 193 -6.39 -19.82 -26.17
C ASP A 193 -6.13 -18.30 -26.01
N LEU A 194 -6.36 -17.75 -24.80
CA LEU A 194 -6.27 -16.33 -24.46
C LEU A 194 -7.25 -15.39 -25.20
N LYS A 195 -8.03 -15.91 -26.14
CA LYS A 195 -8.94 -15.14 -27.00
C LYS A 195 -10.39 -15.36 -26.59
N SER A 196 -10.75 -16.59 -26.24
CA SER A 196 -12.10 -16.99 -25.87
C SER A 196 -12.17 -17.19 -24.35
N TRP A 197 -12.93 -16.34 -23.66
CA TRP A 197 -13.02 -16.33 -22.20
C TRP A 197 -14.38 -16.80 -21.69
N THR A 198 -14.38 -17.75 -20.76
CA THR A 198 -15.59 -18.25 -20.10
C THR A 198 -15.61 -17.80 -18.64
N PHE A 199 -16.71 -17.17 -18.22
CA PHE A 199 -16.89 -16.76 -16.82
C PHE A 199 -16.94 -17.98 -15.90
N CYS A 200 -16.20 -17.91 -14.79
CA CYS A 200 -16.14 -18.97 -13.78
C CYS A 200 -16.88 -18.57 -12.50
N SER A 201 -16.46 -17.45 -11.90
CA SER A 201 -17.00 -17.00 -10.62
C SER A 201 -16.69 -15.54 -10.36
N LYS A 202 -17.16 -15.02 -9.22
CA LYS A 202 -16.79 -13.71 -8.70
C LYS A 202 -16.42 -13.77 -7.22
N PHE A 203 -15.55 -12.86 -6.80
CA PHE A 203 -15.26 -12.55 -5.41
C PHE A 203 -15.82 -11.16 -5.07
N GLU A 204 -16.54 -11.05 -3.95
CA GLU A 204 -17.22 -9.83 -3.51
C GLU A 204 -17.51 -9.86 -2.00
N GLY A 205 -17.94 -8.72 -1.45
CA GLY A 205 -18.61 -8.64 -0.15
C GLY A 205 -17.70 -8.62 1.09
N LEU A 206 -16.37 -8.71 0.93
CA LEU A 206 -15.40 -8.73 2.04
C LEU A 206 -14.38 -7.61 1.95
N GLY A 207 -13.85 -7.22 3.11
CA GLY A 207 -12.86 -6.15 3.24
C GLY A 207 -13.47 -4.76 3.04
N ALA A 208 -12.61 -3.79 2.71
CA ALA A 208 -13.00 -2.40 2.49
C ALA A 208 -13.67 -2.24 1.12
N LYS A 209 -14.87 -1.65 1.07
CA LYS A 209 -15.73 -1.63 -0.15
C LYS A 209 -16.26 -0.26 -0.53
N ASN A 210 -15.86 0.79 0.17
CA ASN A 210 -16.39 2.15 -0.02
C ASN A 210 -15.78 2.94 -1.19
N SER A 211 -15.01 2.31 -2.07
CA SER A 211 -14.41 2.92 -3.25
C SER A 211 -14.17 1.85 -4.32
N PHE A 212 -13.65 2.27 -5.46
CA PHE A 212 -13.36 1.38 -6.57
C PHE A 212 -12.36 0.29 -6.17
N TRP A 213 -12.63 -0.93 -6.63
CA TRP A 213 -11.65 -2.02 -6.59
C TRP A 213 -10.93 -2.09 -7.92
N GLU A 214 -9.61 -2.04 -7.86
CA GLU A 214 -8.72 -1.96 -9.03
C GLU A 214 -7.53 -2.93 -8.84
N CYS A 215 -6.77 -3.15 -9.89
CA CYS A 215 -5.52 -3.90 -9.88
C CYS A 215 -5.54 -5.23 -9.08
N PRO A 216 -6.39 -6.21 -9.45
CA PRO A 216 -6.43 -7.50 -8.77
C PRO A 216 -5.23 -8.37 -9.14
N ASP A 217 -4.65 -9.09 -8.18
CA ASP A 217 -3.66 -10.13 -8.47
C ASP A 217 -3.92 -11.37 -7.61
N LEU A 218 -3.75 -12.57 -8.18
CA LEU A 218 -4.10 -13.85 -7.55
C LEU A 218 -2.96 -14.87 -7.66
N PHE A 219 -2.23 -15.10 -6.58
CA PHE A 219 -1.01 -15.92 -6.58
C PHE A 219 -0.88 -16.71 -5.28
N GLU A 220 0.12 -17.59 -5.20
CA GLU A 220 0.41 -18.37 -3.99
C GLU A 220 1.57 -17.76 -3.21
N LEU A 221 1.45 -17.73 -1.88
CA LEU A 221 2.55 -17.37 -0.97
C LEU A 221 2.92 -18.54 -0.06
N PRO A 222 4.21 -18.70 0.28
CA PRO A 222 4.64 -19.68 1.28
C PRO A 222 4.25 -19.26 2.70
N VAL A 223 3.95 -20.25 3.54
CA VAL A 223 3.70 -20.05 4.97
C VAL A 223 4.99 -20.33 5.75
N ILE A 224 5.51 -19.28 6.42
CA ILE A 224 6.76 -19.32 7.18
C ILE A 224 6.75 -20.46 8.21
N GLY A 225 7.85 -21.20 8.26
CA GLY A 225 8.03 -22.33 9.17
C GLY A 225 7.32 -23.62 8.75
N THR A 226 6.73 -23.65 7.54
CA THR A 226 6.03 -24.83 7.01
C THR A 226 6.37 -25.06 5.53
N LYS A 227 5.91 -26.17 4.96
CA LYS A 227 5.96 -26.43 3.51
C LYS A 227 4.68 -26.00 2.77
N GLN A 228 3.72 -25.40 3.47
CA GLN A 228 2.41 -25.07 2.91
C GLN A 228 2.48 -23.76 2.12
N LYS A 229 1.66 -23.69 1.07
CA LYS A 229 1.34 -22.45 0.34
C LYS A 229 -0.15 -22.16 0.45
N LYS A 230 -0.51 -20.89 0.31
CA LYS A 230 -1.90 -20.42 0.29
C LYS A 230 -2.09 -19.41 -0.82
N TRP A 231 -3.28 -19.41 -1.41
CA TRP A 231 -3.65 -18.42 -2.40
C TRP A 231 -3.94 -17.09 -1.73
N VAL A 232 -3.48 -16.01 -2.36
CA VAL A 232 -3.68 -14.63 -1.93
C VAL A 232 -4.26 -13.85 -3.08
N LEU A 233 -5.39 -13.19 -2.82
CA LEU A 233 -6.00 -12.21 -3.72
C LEU A 233 -5.64 -10.80 -3.22
N LEU A 234 -4.85 -10.06 -3.98
CA LEU A 234 -4.65 -8.62 -3.79
C LEU A 234 -5.74 -7.84 -4.51
N ILE A 235 -6.16 -6.73 -3.91
CA ILE A 235 -7.09 -5.77 -4.51
C ILE A 235 -6.63 -4.36 -4.14
N GLY A 236 -6.40 -3.52 -5.14
CA GLY A 236 -6.30 -2.08 -4.95
C GLY A 236 -7.64 -1.54 -4.47
N ARG A 237 -7.69 -1.02 -3.24
CA ARG A 237 -8.80 -0.20 -2.75
C ARG A 237 -8.48 1.23 -3.17
N GLY A 238 -9.09 1.63 -4.27
CA GLY A 238 -8.85 2.90 -4.92
C GLY A 238 -9.13 4.11 -4.01
N PRO A 239 -8.46 5.23 -4.29
CA PRO A 239 -7.37 5.34 -5.27
C PRO A 239 -5.98 4.91 -4.72
N ASN A 240 -5.83 4.56 -3.43
CA ASN A 240 -4.51 4.78 -2.78
C ASN A 240 -4.06 3.71 -1.79
N ARG A 241 -4.71 2.55 -1.71
CA ARG A 241 -4.32 1.48 -0.77
C ARG A 241 -4.51 0.11 -1.38
N VAL A 242 -3.81 -0.87 -0.83
CA VAL A 242 -3.98 -2.28 -1.22
C VAL A 242 -4.44 -3.10 -0.03
N GLN A 243 -5.49 -3.88 -0.23
CA GLN A 243 -5.94 -4.90 0.71
C GLN A 243 -5.69 -6.28 0.11
N TYR A 244 -5.66 -7.30 0.97
CA TYR A 244 -5.44 -8.68 0.54
C TYR A 244 -6.35 -9.66 1.25
N PHE A 245 -6.56 -10.82 0.65
CA PHE A 245 -7.35 -11.91 1.21
C PHE A 245 -6.59 -13.22 1.06
N VAL A 246 -6.48 -14.01 2.13
CA VAL A 246 -5.83 -15.32 2.11
C VAL A 246 -6.87 -16.44 2.11
N GLY A 247 -6.69 -17.42 1.22
CA GLY A 247 -7.62 -18.52 1.04
C GLY A 247 -7.12 -19.61 0.11
N ASN A 248 -8.05 -20.22 -0.62
CA ASN A 248 -7.81 -21.31 -1.55
C ASN A 248 -8.43 -20.96 -2.91
N PHE A 249 -7.79 -21.40 -3.99
CA PHE A 249 -8.30 -21.27 -5.36
C PHE A 249 -8.38 -22.67 -5.98
N ASP A 250 -9.56 -23.05 -6.44
CA ASP A 250 -9.79 -24.38 -7.06
C ASP A 250 -9.60 -24.38 -8.59
N GLY A 251 -9.14 -23.25 -9.16
CA GLY A 251 -9.06 -23.02 -10.60
C GLY A 251 -10.25 -22.28 -11.17
N LYS A 252 -11.36 -22.12 -10.43
CA LYS A 252 -12.57 -21.40 -10.87
C LYS A 252 -13.02 -20.34 -9.87
N LYS A 253 -12.87 -20.60 -8.57
CA LYS A 253 -13.32 -19.75 -7.48
C LYS A 253 -12.26 -19.59 -6.41
N PHE A 254 -12.03 -18.34 -6.01
CA PHE A 254 -11.26 -18.02 -4.82
C PHE A 254 -12.19 -18.03 -3.60
N THR A 255 -11.82 -18.80 -2.58
CA THR A 255 -12.57 -18.91 -1.31
C THR A 255 -11.64 -18.55 -0.15
N PRO A 256 -11.92 -17.45 0.58
CA PRO A 256 -11.14 -17.07 1.76
C PRO A 256 -11.10 -18.18 2.80
N ASP A 257 -9.98 -18.29 3.51
CA ASP A 257 -9.89 -19.19 4.66
C ASP A 257 -10.89 -18.78 5.75
N THR A 258 -11.41 -19.75 6.51
CA THR A 258 -12.45 -19.51 7.53
C THR A 258 -12.07 -18.42 8.52
N LYS A 259 -10.85 -18.45 9.07
CA LYS A 259 -10.39 -17.41 10.01
C LYS A 259 -10.27 -16.03 9.37
N THR A 260 -9.85 -15.96 8.10
CA THR A 260 -9.82 -14.71 7.32
C THR A 260 -11.23 -14.15 7.17
N ALA A 261 -12.18 -14.99 6.76
CA ALA A 261 -13.57 -14.58 6.60
C ALA A 261 -14.23 -14.17 7.92
N GLU A 262 -14.02 -14.93 9.00
CA GLU A 262 -14.56 -14.62 10.33
C GLU A 262 -13.97 -13.30 10.87
N TYR A 263 -12.66 -13.08 10.72
CA TYR A 263 -12.02 -11.81 11.09
C TYR A 263 -12.67 -10.64 10.35
N LEU A 264 -12.73 -10.70 9.02
CA LEU A 264 -13.23 -9.61 8.19
C LEU A 264 -14.74 -9.36 8.32
N LYS A 265 -15.52 -10.41 8.62
CA LYS A 265 -16.99 -10.29 8.76
C LYS A 265 -17.43 -9.93 10.16
N THR A 266 -16.75 -10.39 11.19
CA THR A 266 -17.26 -10.37 12.59
C THR A 266 -16.24 -9.89 13.60
N GLY A 267 -15.05 -9.49 13.17
CA GLY A 267 -13.97 -9.10 14.08
C GLY A 267 -13.38 -10.25 14.91
N LYS A 268 -13.77 -11.51 14.65
CA LYS A 268 -13.26 -12.66 15.40
C LYS A 268 -11.75 -12.80 15.22
N GLY A 269 -11.04 -12.96 16.33
CA GLY A 269 -9.57 -12.96 16.36
C GLY A 269 -8.96 -11.58 16.65
N LEU A 270 -9.77 -10.53 16.81
CA LEU A 270 -9.30 -9.29 17.43
C LEU A 270 -8.86 -9.58 18.87
N HIS A 271 -7.63 -9.20 19.20
CA HIS A 271 -7.06 -9.39 20.54
C HIS A 271 -7.51 -8.25 21.48
N ALA A 272 -8.79 -8.28 21.83
CA ALA A 272 -9.47 -7.27 22.65
C ALA A 272 -10.66 -7.89 23.40
N THR A 273 -11.14 -7.19 24.43
CA THR A 273 -12.40 -7.53 25.11
C THR A 273 -13.55 -6.82 24.41
N LEU A 274 -14.52 -7.57 23.90
CA LEU A 274 -15.73 -7.01 23.32
C LEU A 274 -16.62 -6.41 24.41
N PHE A 275 -16.91 -5.11 24.30
CA PHE A 275 -17.87 -4.43 25.16
C PHE A 275 -19.26 -4.45 24.52
N GLU A 276 -19.35 -4.08 23.25
CA GLU A 276 -20.61 -4.05 22.50
C GLU A 276 -20.37 -4.20 21.00
N ASN A 277 -21.18 -5.03 20.33
CA ASN A 277 -21.25 -5.15 18.87
C ASN A 277 -22.67 -4.94 18.33
N PHE A 278 -23.65 -4.66 19.20
CA PHE A 278 -25.04 -4.35 18.85
C PHE A 278 -25.83 -5.46 18.14
N GLU A 279 -25.25 -6.66 17.98
CA GLU A 279 -25.92 -7.84 17.41
C GLU A 279 -27.10 -8.32 18.26
N ASN A 280 -27.15 -7.96 19.55
CA ASN A 280 -28.23 -8.30 20.48
C ASN A 280 -29.18 -7.12 20.76
N GLY A 281 -29.20 -6.13 19.87
CA GLY A 281 -30.01 -4.94 20.03
C GLY A 281 -29.45 -3.92 21.03
N LEU A 282 -30.28 -2.92 21.35
CA LEU A 282 -29.93 -1.82 22.25
C LEU A 282 -30.29 -2.09 23.71
N THR A 283 -30.65 -3.32 24.07
CA THR A 283 -31.27 -3.68 25.36
C THR A 283 -30.40 -3.36 26.58
N LYS A 284 -29.07 -3.38 26.44
CA LYS A 284 -28.12 -3.01 27.49
C LYS A 284 -27.94 -1.50 27.64
N TRP A 285 -28.37 -0.71 26.66
CA TRP A 285 -28.17 0.72 26.59
C TRP A 285 -29.44 1.46 26.99
N LYS A 286 -29.30 2.53 27.76
CA LYS A 286 -30.41 3.46 27.97
C LYS A 286 -30.57 4.30 26.70
N VAL A 287 -31.73 4.20 26.08
CA VAL A 287 -32.10 4.99 24.90
C VAL A 287 -32.87 6.23 25.35
N GLU A 288 -32.42 7.40 24.92
CA GLU A 288 -33.12 8.68 25.07
C GLU A 288 -33.46 9.24 23.69
N GLY A 289 -34.66 9.81 23.53
CA GLY A 289 -35.14 10.28 22.23
C GLY A 289 -35.55 9.15 21.29
N ASN A 290 -35.58 9.44 19.98
CA ASN A 290 -36.13 8.54 18.96
C ASN A 290 -35.19 8.33 17.75
N ALA A 291 -33.95 8.84 17.83
CA ALA A 291 -33.00 8.75 16.72
C ALA A 291 -32.40 7.35 16.51
N PHE A 292 -32.16 6.60 17.58
CA PHE A 292 -31.34 5.39 17.53
C PHE A 292 -32.15 4.10 17.32
N ALA A 293 -31.64 3.25 16.43
CA ALA A 293 -32.10 1.89 16.20
C ALA A 293 -30.91 0.99 15.84
N ILE A 294 -31.18 -0.32 15.72
CA ILE A 294 -30.26 -1.22 15.00
C ILE A 294 -30.50 -1.04 13.50
N ASN A 295 -29.44 -0.73 12.77
CA ASN A 295 -29.46 -0.55 11.33
C ASN A 295 -28.60 -1.61 10.64
N THR A 296 -28.86 -1.84 9.34
CA THR A 296 -28.20 -2.90 8.55
C THR A 296 -27.73 -2.45 7.16
N SER A 297 -28.00 -1.22 6.73
CA SER A 297 -27.79 -0.81 5.32
C SER A 297 -27.41 0.64 5.06
N GLU A 298 -27.51 1.55 6.03
CA GLU A 298 -27.21 2.98 5.79
C GLU A 298 -25.71 3.30 5.76
N ALA A 299 -24.94 2.73 6.68
CA ALA A 299 -23.48 2.68 6.70
C ALA A 299 -22.97 1.31 6.23
N VAL A 300 -21.76 1.29 5.69
CA VAL A 300 -21.09 0.12 5.11
C VAL A 300 -19.79 -0.20 5.88
N ASP A 301 -19.31 -1.43 5.68
CA ASP A 301 -18.11 -1.99 6.30
C ASP A 301 -18.19 -2.16 7.84
N ASN A 302 -19.42 -2.29 8.36
CA ASN A 302 -19.65 -2.78 9.73
C ASN A 302 -19.27 -4.26 9.86
N LEU A 303 -19.11 -4.72 11.10
CA LEU A 303 -18.85 -6.11 11.42
C LEU A 303 -20.11 -6.73 12.02
N GLY A 304 -20.44 -7.95 11.60
CA GLY A 304 -21.68 -8.62 12.00
C GLY A 304 -22.86 -8.22 11.11
N SER A 305 -24.05 -8.35 11.65
CA SER A 305 -25.31 -8.17 10.92
C SER A 305 -25.95 -6.80 11.16
N GLY A 306 -25.58 -6.10 12.23
CA GLY A 306 -26.14 -4.79 12.54
C GLY A 306 -25.18 -3.88 13.29
N TYR A 307 -25.60 -2.64 13.47
CA TYR A 307 -24.88 -1.65 14.25
C TYR A 307 -25.86 -0.67 14.88
N ALA A 308 -25.44 0.02 15.94
CA ALA A 308 -26.20 1.14 16.47
C ALA A 308 -26.00 2.35 15.56
N GLY A 309 -27.09 2.92 15.08
CA GLY A 309 -26.99 4.18 14.33
C GLY A 309 -28.26 4.98 14.40
N THR A 310 -28.16 6.22 13.95
CA THR A 310 -29.33 7.06 13.75
C THR A 310 -29.86 6.90 12.34
N SER A 311 -31.17 6.71 12.22
CA SER A 311 -31.84 6.70 10.91
C SER A 311 -31.83 8.11 10.32
N THR A 312 -31.75 8.28 9.00
CA THR A 312 -31.83 9.60 8.33
C THR A 312 -33.22 10.28 8.41
N LYS A 313 -34.03 9.93 9.41
CA LYS A 313 -35.33 10.54 9.66
C LYS A 313 -35.11 11.98 10.13
N ALA A 314 -35.50 12.94 9.30
CA ALA A 314 -35.43 14.37 9.60
C ALA A 314 -35.97 14.66 11.00
N SER A 315 -35.27 15.54 11.74
CA SER A 315 -35.63 15.99 13.08
C SER A 315 -35.56 14.94 14.21
N SER A 316 -35.09 13.72 13.95
CA SER A 316 -34.90 12.73 15.03
C SER A 316 -33.64 13.06 15.81
N THR A 317 -33.74 13.11 17.13
CA THR A 317 -32.59 13.32 18.03
C THR A 317 -32.65 12.31 19.16
N GLY A 318 -31.49 12.04 19.77
CA GLY A 318 -31.42 11.09 20.85
C GLY A 318 -30.01 10.85 21.36
N LYS A 319 -29.93 9.91 22.29
CA LYS A 319 -28.69 9.47 22.90
C LYS A 319 -28.79 8.01 23.30
N LEU A 320 -27.73 7.23 23.06
CA LEU A 320 -27.51 5.93 23.69
C LEU A 320 -26.52 6.11 24.83
N ILE A 321 -26.84 5.58 26.01
CA ILE A 321 -25.96 5.62 27.19
C ILE A 321 -25.65 4.19 27.61
N SER A 322 -24.36 3.84 27.66
CA SER A 322 -23.92 2.50 28.03
C SER A 322 -24.10 2.22 29.52
N PRO A 323 -24.08 0.94 29.95
CA PRO A 323 -23.80 0.60 31.34
C PRO A 323 -22.48 1.21 31.79
N LYS A 324 -22.38 1.54 33.08
CA LYS A 324 -21.12 2.00 33.66
C LYS A 324 -20.11 0.86 33.70
N PHE A 325 -18.85 1.17 33.39
CA PHE A 325 -17.72 0.24 33.49
C PHE A 325 -16.54 0.91 34.19
N THR A 326 -15.57 0.10 34.61
CA THR A 326 -14.28 0.60 35.11
C THR A 326 -13.25 0.49 34.01
N ILE A 327 -12.52 1.57 33.73
CA ILE A 327 -11.46 1.59 32.71
C ILE A 327 -10.28 0.76 33.22
N LYS A 328 -9.98 -0.35 32.55
CA LYS A 328 -8.87 -1.27 32.92
C LYS A 328 -7.73 -1.27 31.90
N ASN A 329 -8.07 -1.23 30.62
CA ASN A 329 -7.11 -1.27 29.51
C ASN A 329 -6.61 0.14 29.13
N ASN A 330 -5.54 0.20 28.31
CA ASN A 330 -4.95 1.44 27.83
C ASN A 330 -5.79 2.14 26.76
N ALA A 331 -6.59 1.39 25.99
CA ALA A 331 -7.38 1.92 24.89
C ALA A 331 -8.83 1.43 24.89
N ILE A 332 -9.71 2.31 24.39
CA ILE A 332 -11.08 1.98 23.98
C ILE A 332 -11.16 2.24 22.48
N ASN A 333 -11.48 1.22 21.70
CA ASN A 333 -11.58 1.30 20.25
C ASN A 333 -13.01 1.01 19.80
N PHE A 334 -13.38 1.57 18.66
CA PHE A 334 -14.71 1.42 18.09
C PHE A 334 -14.66 1.68 16.59
N LEU A 335 -15.57 1.04 15.87
CA LEU A 335 -15.87 1.40 14.49
C LEU A 335 -16.85 2.57 14.52
N LEU A 336 -16.55 3.60 13.71
CA LEU A 336 -17.37 4.80 13.61
C LEU A 336 -17.56 5.21 12.16
N ALA A 337 -18.78 5.60 11.82
CA ALA A 337 -19.16 6.28 10.59
C ALA A 337 -20.11 7.45 10.92
N GLY A 338 -20.28 8.37 9.97
CA GLY A 338 -21.24 9.48 10.09
C GLY A 338 -20.63 10.87 10.07
N GLY A 339 -21.43 11.84 10.53
CA GLY A 339 -21.12 13.26 10.48
C GLY A 339 -19.94 13.68 11.36
N LYS A 340 -19.25 14.74 10.92
CA LYS A 340 -18.11 15.35 11.61
C LYS A 340 -18.56 16.53 12.48
N HIS A 341 -19.46 16.29 13.44
CA HIS A 341 -20.03 17.32 14.30
C HIS A 341 -19.82 17.01 15.79
N ARG A 342 -18.77 17.60 16.38
CA ARG A 342 -18.30 17.25 17.74
C ARG A 342 -19.36 17.39 18.83
N ASP A 343 -20.26 18.35 18.70
CA ASP A 343 -21.23 18.69 19.75
C ASP A 343 -22.63 18.15 19.47
N SER A 344 -22.84 17.53 18.30
CA SER A 344 -24.16 17.07 17.88
C SER A 344 -24.20 15.65 17.31
N THR A 345 -23.21 15.16 16.56
CA THR A 345 -23.14 13.77 16.08
C THR A 345 -21.79 13.14 16.48
N CYS A 346 -21.74 12.57 17.68
CA CYS A 346 -20.48 12.12 18.28
C CYS A 346 -20.64 10.93 19.22
N ILE A 347 -19.54 10.22 19.43
CA ILE A 347 -19.37 9.27 20.53
C ILE A 347 -18.52 9.93 21.60
N ASN A 348 -18.95 9.82 22.86
CA ASN A 348 -18.33 10.46 24.01
C ASN A 348 -17.97 9.43 25.08
N LEU A 349 -16.83 9.64 25.75
CA LEU A 349 -16.50 8.98 27.01
C LEU A 349 -16.80 9.95 28.15
N VAL A 350 -17.57 9.50 29.13
CA VAL A 350 -17.98 10.31 30.28
C VAL A 350 -17.40 9.74 31.57
N VAL A 351 -16.75 10.60 32.35
CA VAL A 351 -16.20 10.28 33.68
C VAL A 351 -16.62 11.40 34.64
N ASN A 352 -17.16 11.05 35.81
CA ASN A 352 -17.68 12.01 36.79
C ASN A 352 -18.62 13.06 36.17
N SER A 353 -19.55 12.60 35.32
CA SER A 353 -20.52 13.43 34.60
C SER A 353 -19.93 14.48 33.64
N LYS A 354 -18.64 14.37 33.30
CA LYS A 354 -17.97 15.22 32.31
C LYS A 354 -17.54 14.41 31.11
N VAL A 355 -17.78 14.93 29.91
CA VAL A 355 -17.21 14.37 28.67
C VAL A 355 -15.69 14.59 28.71
N VAL A 356 -14.93 13.50 28.74
CA VAL A 356 -13.46 13.52 28.80
C VAL A 356 -12.80 13.13 27.48
N ARG A 357 -13.53 12.46 26.58
CA ARG A 357 -13.15 12.19 25.20
C ARG A 357 -14.38 12.31 24.30
N ALA A 358 -14.18 12.76 23.07
CA ALA A 358 -15.22 12.87 22.05
C ALA A 358 -14.60 12.61 20.68
N THR A 359 -15.27 11.78 19.87
CA THR A 359 -14.89 11.51 18.47
C THR A 359 -16.13 11.61 17.58
N THR A 360 -15.93 12.06 16.35
CA THR A 360 -16.96 12.16 15.32
C THR A 360 -16.60 11.26 14.14
N GLY A 361 -17.56 10.99 13.26
CA GLY A 361 -17.23 10.45 11.95
C GLY A 361 -16.48 11.48 11.10
N ASP A 362 -16.25 11.13 9.84
CA ASP A 362 -15.51 11.92 8.86
C ASP A 362 -16.38 12.37 7.68
N ASN A 363 -17.69 12.49 7.91
CA ASN A 363 -18.73 12.76 6.91
C ASN A 363 -18.90 11.64 5.87
N THR A 364 -18.47 10.41 6.20
CA THR A 364 -18.67 9.24 5.35
C THR A 364 -19.61 8.23 5.98
N LYS A 365 -20.24 7.41 5.14
CA LYS A 365 -21.06 6.25 5.55
C LYS A 365 -20.22 5.00 5.80
N VAL A 366 -18.92 5.15 6.04
CA VAL A 366 -17.98 4.03 6.07
C VAL A 366 -17.42 3.88 7.45
N PHE A 367 -17.55 2.67 8.00
CA PHE A 367 -16.95 2.35 9.28
C PHE A 367 -15.43 2.33 9.23
N LYS A 368 -14.82 3.13 10.08
CA LYS A 368 -13.36 3.19 10.27
C LYS A 368 -13.01 3.03 11.73
N TRP A 369 -11.88 2.39 11.98
CA TRP A 369 -11.33 2.27 13.33
C TRP A 369 -10.93 3.62 13.88
N ASN A 370 -11.58 3.96 14.99
CA ASN A 370 -11.25 5.08 15.85
C ASN A 370 -11.01 4.55 17.26
N GLY A 371 -10.29 5.33 18.07
CA GLY A 371 -10.09 4.95 19.46
C GLY A 371 -9.57 6.08 20.32
N TRP A 372 -9.64 5.85 21.62
CA TRP A 372 -9.11 6.74 22.65
C TRP A 372 -8.00 6.06 23.42
N ASP A 373 -6.91 6.78 23.59
CA ASP A 373 -5.99 6.54 24.70
C ASP A 373 -6.64 7.01 26.01
N VAL A 374 -6.82 6.06 26.91
CA VAL A 374 -7.50 6.23 28.21
C VAL A 374 -6.61 5.83 29.38
N ARG A 375 -5.29 5.75 29.18
CA ARG A 375 -4.32 5.39 30.23
C ARG A 375 -4.43 6.30 31.46
N ASP A 376 -4.62 7.59 31.25
CA ASP A 376 -4.84 8.64 32.26
C ASP A 376 -6.16 8.51 33.04
N LEU A 377 -7.05 7.62 32.59
CA LEU A 377 -8.38 7.39 33.16
C LEU A 377 -8.51 6.00 33.81
N LYS A 378 -7.45 5.19 33.85
CA LYS A 378 -7.48 3.86 34.48
C LYS A 378 -7.99 3.89 35.91
N GLY A 379 -8.80 2.89 36.26
CA GLY A 379 -9.45 2.74 37.56
C GLY A 379 -10.69 3.63 37.76
N LYS A 380 -10.91 4.64 36.91
CA LYS A 380 -12.11 5.48 37.01
C LYS A 380 -13.33 4.74 36.46
N LYS A 381 -14.50 5.01 37.06
CA LYS A 381 -15.79 4.60 36.51
C LYS A 381 -16.18 5.54 35.36
N ALA A 382 -16.61 4.96 34.26
CA ALA A 382 -16.99 5.67 33.05
C ALA A 382 -18.26 5.07 32.42
N HIS A 383 -18.86 5.79 31.50
CA HIS A 383 -19.82 5.27 30.54
C HIS A 383 -19.61 5.93 29.17
N ILE A 384 -20.13 5.32 28.12
CA ILE A 384 -20.09 5.85 26.76
C ILE A 384 -21.45 6.45 26.43
N GLU A 385 -21.45 7.59 25.74
CA GLU A 385 -22.64 8.19 25.13
C GLU A 385 -22.48 8.24 23.62
N ILE A 386 -23.46 7.74 22.86
CA ILE A 386 -23.56 7.97 21.42
C ILE A 386 -24.66 9.00 21.21
N VAL A 387 -24.33 10.14 20.62
CA VAL A 387 -25.17 11.34 20.62
C VAL A 387 -25.52 11.71 19.19
N ASP A 388 -26.81 11.93 18.96
CA ASP A 388 -27.30 12.65 17.78
C ASP A 388 -28.29 13.74 18.20
N LYS A 389 -27.87 15.00 18.08
CA LYS A 389 -28.68 16.19 18.35
C LYS A 389 -28.95 16.99 17.07
N ASN A 390 -28.57 16.47 15.91
CA ASN A 390 -28.58 17.24 14.69
C ASN A 390 -29.84 16.93 13.87
N GLY A 391 -30.90 17.71 14.08
CA GLY A 391 -32.17 17.49 13.40
C GLY A 391 -32.23 17.89 11.92
N GLY A 392 -31.18 18.52 11.34
CA GLY A 392 -31.33 19.22 10.06
C GLY A 392 -30.09 19.53 9.21
N ALA A 393 -28.93 18.91 9.43
CA ALA A 393 -27.76 19.10 8.56
C ALA A 393 -27.53 17.94 7.58
N ASN A 394 -26.81 18.20 6.47
CA ASN A 394 -26.26 17.16 5.61
C ASN A 394 -25.29 16.29 6.42
N ASN A 395 -25.36 14.95 6.29
CA ASN A 395 -24.60 13.98 7.09
C ASN A 395 -24.84 14.06 8.61
N ALA A 396 -26.00 14.55 9.04
CA ALA A 396 -26.46 14.52 10.43
C ALA A 396 -26.88 13.11 10.87
N PHE A 397 -25.94 12.17 10.84
CA PHE A 397 -26.14 10.84 11.42
C PHE A 397 -24.85 10.37 12.08
N ILE A 398 -24.97 9.38 12.96
CA ILE A 398 -23.84 8.66 13.54
C ILE A 398 -24.14 7.17 13.54
N ALA A 399 -23.13 6.37 13.22
CA ALA A 399 -23.20 4.92 13.31
C ALA A 399 -21.97 4.40 14.05
N VAL A 400 -22.19 3.54 15.04
CA VAL A 400 -21.16 2.98 15.91
C VAL A 400 -21.30 1.46 15.94
N ASP A 401 -20.17 0.78 15.85
CA ASP A 401 -20.09 -0.67 15.93
C ASP A 401 -18.82 -1.10 16.68
N HIS A 402 -18.80 -2.34 17.16
CA HIS A 402 -17.64 -3.02 17.73
C HIS A 402 -16.83 -2.15 18.71
N VAL A 403 -17.47 -1.76 19.81
CA VAL A 403 -16.78 -1.14 20.95
C VAL A 403 -15.99 -2.22 21.68
N ILE A 404 -14.67 -2.07 21.70
CA ILE A 404 -13.74 -3.03 22.29
C ILE A 404 -12.75 -2.33 23.22
N PHE A 405 -12.32 -3.04 24.26
CA PHE A 405 -11.28 -2.60 25.19
C PHE A 405 -10.00 -3.42 24.98
N SER A 406 -8.86 -2.75 24.84
CA SER A 406 -7.57 -3.41 24.62
C SER A 406 -6.42 -2.52 25.05
N ASP A 407 -5.24 -3.12 25.21
CA ASP A 407 -4.00 -2.34 25.42
C ASP A 407 -3.35 -1.89 24.11
N LYS A 408 -4.00 -2.17 22.97
CA LYS A 408 -3.62 -1.73 21.63
C LYS A 408 -4.60 -0.67 21.13
N LEU A 409 -4.11 0.47 20.66
CA LEU A 409 -4.93 1.53 20.07
C LEU A 409 -5.13 1.29 18.57
N MET A 410 -6.39 1.24 18.15
CA MET A 410 -6.83 1.15 16.76
C MET A 410 -7.46 2.48 16.36
N ASN A 411 -6.61 3.44 16.00
CA ASN A 411 -7.01 4.79 15.56
C ASN A 411 -6.38 5.15 14.21
N GLN A 412 -6.19 4.15 13.36
CA GLN A 412 -5.63 4.32 12.02
C GLN A 412 -6.59 5.03 11.06
N GLN A 413 -7.86 5.19 11.42
CA GLN A 413 -8.91 5.80 10.59
C GLN A 413 -9.07 5.11 9.24
N LEU A 414 -8.86 3.79 9.24
CA LEU A 414 -9.06 2.90 8.10
C LEU A 414 -10.17 1.90 8.43
N GLU A 415 -10.80 1.41 7.37
CA GLU A 415 -11.77 0.33 7.41
C GLU A 415 -11.17 -0.93 8.04
N HIS A 416 -12.04 -1.80 8.57
CA HIS A 416 -11.62 -3.10 9.06
C HIS A 416 -11.32 -4.04 7.88
N THR A 417 -10.05 -4.13 7.49
CA THR A 417 -9.58 -5.10 6.51
C THR A 417 -8.12 -5.49 6.75
N THR A 418 -7.59 -6.37 5.92
CA THR A 418 -6.19 -6.77 5.85
C THR A 418 -5.45 -5.86 4.87
N TRP A 419 -4.96 -4.73 5.36
CA TRP A 419 -4.15 -3.79 4.60
C TRP A 419 -2.75 -4.34 4.34
N LEU A 420 -2.27 -4.22 3.10
CA LEU A 420 -0.91 -4.59 2.71
C LEU A 420 0.10 -3.52 3.15
N ASP A 421 -0.28 -2.25 3.14
CA ASP A 421 0.53 -1.13 3.58
C ASP A 421 -0.34 -0.09 4.31
N TYR A 422 0.16 0.43 5.44
CA TYR A 422 -0.55 1.43 6.25
C TYR A 422 -0.18 2.88 5.88
N GLY A 423 0.88 3.08 5.10
CA GLY A 423 1.24 4.36 4.51
C GLY A 423 0.30 4.78 3.38
N PRO A 424 0.32 6.06 2.96
CA PRO A 424 -0.58 6.58 1.94
C PRO A 424 -0.13 6.36 0.49
N ASP A 425 1.11 5.96 0.23
CA ASP A 425 1.73 5.95 -1.10
C ASP A 425 2.23 4.55 -1.48
N TYR A 426 1.31 3.60 -1.56
CA TYR A 426 1.59 2.23 -1.99
C TYR A 426 0.32 1.64 -2.64
N TYR A 427 0.27 1.68 -3.96
CA TYR A 427 -0.93 1.33 -4.72
C TYR A 427 -0.63 0.47 -5.95
N ALA A 428 -1.69 -0.15 -6.51
CA ALA A 428 -1.62 -0.97 -7.71
C ALA A 428 -0.56 -2.10 -7.63
N THR A 429 -0.42 -2.74 -6.47
CA THR A 429 0.57 -3.81 -6.27
C THR A 429 0.34 -4.97 -7.24
N ARG A 430 1.41 -5.37 -7.94
CA ARG A 430 1.45 -6.57 -8.77
C ARG A 430 2.64 -7.46 -8.41
N THR A 431 2.56 -8.73 -8.78
CA THR A 431 3.63 -9.72 -8.59
C THR A 431 4.27 -10.14 -9.91
N TRP A 432 5.58 -10.40 -9.88
CA TRP A 432 6.25 -11.02 -11.04
C TRP A 432 5.84 -12.48 -11.19
N ARG A 433 5.32 -12.82 -12.36
CA ARG A 433 5.05 -14.20 -12.76
C ARG A 433 6.28 -14.83 -13.37
N ASN A 434 6.72 -15.95 -12.81
CA ASN A 434 7.85 -16.69 -13.36
C ASN A 434 7.41 -17.65 -14.45
N TYR A 435 7.78 -17.33 -15.69
CA TYR A 435 7.59 -18.18 -16.86
C TYR A 435 8.91 -18.84 -17.31
N ASP A 436 10.04 -18.58 -16.63
CA ASP A 436 11.31 -19.21 -16.95
C ASP A 436 11.41 -20.61 -16.32
N LYS A 437 11.26 -21.65 -17.16
CA LYS A 437 11.37 -23.05 -16.71
C LYS A 437 12.78 -23.40 -16.21
N ASN A 438 13.82 -22.63 -16.59
CA ASN A 438 15.21 -22.91 -16.24
C ASN A 438 15.64 -22.26 -14.91
N ARG A 439 14.84 -21.35 -14.36
CA ARG A 439 15.12 -20.71 -13.07
C ARG A 439 13.88 -20.74 -12.18
N SER A 440 13.92 -21.58 -11.15
CA SER A 440 12.94 -21.48 -10.07
C SER A 440 13.31 -20.33 -9.11
N PHE A 441 12.31 -19.57 -8.67
CA PHE A 441 12.44 -18.67 -7.52
C PHE A 441 12.19 -19.40 -6.19
N GLY A 442 12.00 -20.72 -6.23
CA GLY A 442 11.54 -21.51 -5.09
C GLY A 442 10.20 -20.96 -4.60
N ASP A 443 10.19 -20.50 -3.36
CA ASP A 443 9.02 -19.95 -2.69
C ASP A 443 8.99 -18.42 -2.68
N THR A 444 9.95 -17.77 -3.33
CA THR A 444 10.02 -16.30 -3.37
C THR A 444 9.04 -15.71 -4.39
N VAL A 445 8.16 -14.84 -3.90
CA VAL A 445 7.28 -14.01 -4.73
C VAL A 445 7.71 -12.57 -4.63
N PHE A 446 8.09 -11.98 -5.76
CA PHE A 446 8.47 -10.58 -5.88
C PHE A 446 7.25 -9.72 -6.21
N ALA A 447 7.14 -8.56 -5.58
CA ALA A 447 6.11 -7.57 -5.85
C ALA A 447 6.69 -6.17 -5.94
N ILE A 448 6.00 -5.31 -6.67
CA ILE A 448 6.25 -3.87 -6.72
C ILE A 448 4.91 -3.15 -6.83
N SER A 449 4.91 -1.88 -6.47
CA SER A 449 3.72 -1.02 -6.40
C SER A 449 4.10 0.40 -6.72
N TRP A 450 3.14 1.13 -7.28
CA TRP A 450 3.26 2.55 -7.50
C TRP A 450 3.44 3.29 -6.18
N MET A 451 4.53 4.06 -6.05
CA MET A 451 4.73 5.01 -4.95
C MET A 451 4.12 6.37 -5.32
N GLY A 452 2.79 6.38 -5.31
CA GLY A 452 2.03 7.59 -5.52
C GLY A 452 0.66 7.52 -4.87
N ASN A 453 -0.06 8.63 -5.00
CA ASN A 453 -1.40 8.77 -4.45
C ASN A 453 -2.18 9.79 -5.29
N TRP A 454 -3.31 9.36 -5.84
CA TRP A 454 -4.12 10.15 -6.77
C TRP A 454 -4.69 11.44 -6.17
N ASP A 455 -4.74 11.58 -4.84
CA ASP A 455 -5.18 12.82 -4.20
C ASP A 455 -4.23 13.98 -4.58
N TYR A 456 -2.95 13.70 -4.80
CA TYR A 456 -1.93 14.75 -5.03
C TYR A 456 -0.89 14.42 -6.11
N ALA A 457 -0.95 13.27 -6.78
CA ALA A 457 0.01 12.87 -7.82
C ALA A 457 0.15 13.93 -8.93
N GLY A 458 -0.95 14.62 -9.27
CA GLY A 458 -0.95 15.70 -10.26
C GLY A 458 -0.19 16.96 -9.84
N LYS A 459 0.05 17.16 -8.54
CA LYS A 459 0.59 18.38 -7.92
C LYS A 459 1.96 18.19 -7.26
N ILE A 460 2.59 17.03 -7.43
CA ILE A 460 3.89 16.77 -6.79
C ILE A 460 4.98 17.75 -7.31
N PRO A 461 5.90 18.23 -6.46
CA PRO A 461 6.84 19.29 -6.80
C PRO A 461 8.12 18.78 -7.51
N SER A 462 8.00 17.85 -8.45
CA SER A 462 9.13 17.30 -9.22
C SER A 462 9.22 17.91 -10.63
N THR A 463 10.44 18.07 -11.15
CA THR A 463 10.71 18.57 -12.51
C THR A 463 11.15 17.47 -13.48
N TRP A 464 11.57 16.31 -12.98
CA TRP A 464 12.08 15.18 -13.76
C TRP A 464 10.98 14.25 -14.31
N GLY A 465 9.72 14.51 -14.00
CA GLY A 465 8.59 13.62 -14.29
C GLY A 465 7.70 13.40 -13.07
N LYS A 466 6.74 12.48 -13.16
CA LYS A 466 5.81 12.17 -12.07
C LYS A 466 5.67 10.68 -11.82
N GLY A 467 5.61 10.32 -10.54
CA GLY A 467 5.51 8.93 -10.10
C GLY A 467 6.84 8.16 -10.19
N PHE A 468 6.93 7.11 -9.40
CA PHE A 468 7.99 6.11 -9.40
C PHE A 468 7.47 4.86 -8.68
N GLU A 469 8.16 3.76 -8.81
CA GLU A 469 7.80 2.49 -8.19
C GLU A 469 8.46 2.34 -6.81
N SER A 470 7.84 1.60 -5.90
CA SER A 470 8.41 1.20 -4.59
C SER A 470 9.69 0.38 -4.74
N VAL A 471 10.47 0.25 -3.66
CA VAL A 471 11.46 -0.83 -3.65
C VAL A 471 10.76 -2.17 -3.87
N PRO A 472 11.30 -3.06 -4.73
CA PRO A 472 10.72 -4.38 -4.87
C PRO A 472 10.75 -5.14 -3.54
N ARG A 473 9.67 -5.85 -3.27
CA ARG A 473 9.46 -6.61 -2.02
C ARG A 473 9.35 -8.09 -2.32
N ILE A 474 9.76 -8.91 -1.37
CA ILE A 474 9.36 -10.31 -1.29
C ILE A 474 8.25 -10.47 -0.26
N MET A 475 7.32 -11.39 -0.53
CA MET A 475 6.17 -11.65 0.35
C MET A 475 6.14 -13.09 0.83
N ALA A 476 5.66 -13.28 2.06
CA ALA A 476 5.35 -14.57 2.65
C ALA A 476 4.16 -14.45 3.61
N LEU A 477 3.68 -15.56 4.14
CA LEU A 477 2.59 -15.61 5.09
C LEU A 477 3.06 -16.04 6.48
N LYS A 478 2.61 -15.30 7.50
CA LYS A 478 2.71 -15.66 8.90
C LYS A 478 1.34 -16.07 9.42
N GLN A 479 1.28 -17.17 10.16
CA GLN A 479 0.04 -17.58 10.82
C GLN A 479 -0.18 -16.80 12.11
N THR A 480 -1.41 -16.32 12.33
CA THR A 480 -1.83 -15.62 13.56
C THR A 480 -3.17 -16.16 14.06
N GLU A 481 -3.59 -15.74 15.25
CA GLU A 481 -4.92 -16.09 15.78
C GLU A 481 -6.05 -15.61 14.87
N ALA A 482 -5.88 -14.44 14.24
CA ALA A 482 -6.81 -13.81 13.32
C ALA A 482 -6.68 -14.32 11.85
N GLY A 483 -5.98 -15.44 11.64
CA GLY A 483 -5.70 -16.03 10.32
C GLY A 483 -4.31 -15.69 9.80
N TYR A 484 -4.06 -15.95 8.52
CA TYR A 484 -2.77 -15.65 7.89
C TYR A 484 -2.61 -14.15 7.63
N ARG A 485 -1.38 -13.65 7.75
CA ARG A 485 -1.01 -12.26 7.46
C ARG A 485 0.19 -12.25 6.52
N VAL A 486 0.13 -11.37 5.52
CA VAL A 486 1.28 -11.11 4.64
C VAL A 486 2.36 -10.40 5.44
N VAL A 487 3.59 -10.86 5.31
CA VAL A 487 4.80 -10.16 5.74
C VAL A 487 5.64 -9.81 4.53
N GLN A 488 6.30 -8.65 4.57
CA GLN A 488 7.03 -8.09 3.44
C GLN A 488 8.48 -7.80 3.80
N GLN A 489 9.41 -8.11 2.89
CA GLN A 489 10.82 -7.77 3.03
C GLN A 489 11.32 -7.07 1.77
N PRO A 490 12.18 -6.04 1.86
CA PRO A 490 12.85 -5.49 0.70
C PRO A 490 13.76 -6.55 0.05
N ILE A 491 13.94 -6.50 -1.27
CA ILE A 491 14.84 -7.42 -1.96
C ILE A 491 16.31 -7.26 -1.51
N SER A 492 17.03 -8.37 -1.42
CA SER A 492 18.43 -8.37 -0.99
C SER A 492 19.38 -7.69 -1.99
N ALA A 493 18.99 -7.53 -3.25
CA ALA A 493 19.81 -6.90 -4.29
C ALA A 493 20.12 -5.43 -3.96
N LEU A 494 19.30 -4.73 -3.17
CA LEU A 494 19.57 -3.35 -2.73
C LEU A 494 20.84 -3.23 -1.89
N LYS A 495 21.26 -4.32 -1.23
CA LYS A 495 22.46 -4.33 -0.38
C LYS A 495 23.74 -4.04 -1.15
N GLN A 496 23.76 -4.24 -2.46
CA GLN A 496 24.92 -3.98 -3.31
C GLN A 496 25.25 -2.47 -3.43
N PHE A 497 24.29 -1.60 -3.11
CA PHE A 497 24.47 -0.14 -3.15
C PHE A 497 24.89 0.45 -1.81
N ARG A 498 24.94 -0.36 -0.75
CA ARG A 498 25.36 0.09 0.58
C ARG A 498 26.79 0.62 0.55
N SER A 499 26.98 1.81 1.12
CA SER A 499 28.30 2.35 1.41
C SER A 499 28.92 1.68 2.64
N LYS A 500 29.99 2.25 3.21
CA LYS A 500 30.56 1.75 4.46
C LYS A 500 29.52 1.91 5.60
N PRO A 501 29.28 0.87 6.42
CA PRO A 501 28.33 0.97 7.52
C PRO A 501 28.76 2.00 8.56
N TYR A 502 27.79 2.79 9.03
CA TYR A 502 27.82 3.44 10.32
C TYR A 502 27.11 2.55 11.34
N GLN A 503 27.74 2.31 12.49
CA GLN A 503 27.20 1.43 13.52
C GLN A 503 27.17 2.10 14.89
N VAL A 504 26.09 1.84 15.61
CA VAL A 504 25.93 2.21 17.01
C VAL A 504 25.32 1.02 17.73
N GLU A 505 25.87 0.67 18.89
CA GLU A 505 25.33 -0.39 19.73
C GLU A 505 25.19 0.09 21.17
N ARG A 506 24.20 -0.45 21.86
CA ARG A 506 23.95 -0.26 23.30
C ARG A 506 23.95 1.22 23.70
N LEU A 507 23.36 2.06 22.86
CA LEU A 507 23.22 3.49 23.12
C LEU A 507 21.95 3.73 23.92
N LYS A 508 22.14 4.13 25.17
CA LYS A 508 21.09 4.57 26.07
C LYS A 508 20.72 6.01 25.75
N VAL A 509 19.45 6.29 25.47
CA VAL A 509 18.99 7.64 25.06
C VAL A 509 17.85 8.13 25.94
N SER A 510 17.98 9.36 26.40
CA SER A 510 16.95 10.19 27.03
C SER A 510 16.88 11.53 26.31
N GLY A 511 15.69 12.09 26.10
CA GLY A 511 15.52 13.30 25.30
C GLY A 511 15.84 13.06 23.83
N THR A 512 16.37 14.08 23.13
CA THR A 512 16.74 13.98 21.71
C THR A 512 18.25 13.88 21.55
N LYS A 513 18.70 12.90 20.75
CA LYS A 513 20.09 12.67 20.42
C LYS A 513 20.27 12.60 18.91
N LYS A 514 21.04 13.54 18.34
CA LYS A 514 21.51 13.46 16.96
C LYS A 514 22.40 12.23 16.79
N LEU A 515 22.15 11.43 15.75
CA LEU A 515 22.98 10.30 15.38
C LEU A 515 24.20 10.79 14.58
N GLY A 516 25.31 10.06 14.67
CA GLY A 516 26.56 10.40 13.97
C GLY A 516 26.55 10.06 12.48
N PHE A 517 25.54 9.35 12.00
CA PHE A 517 25.35 9.09 10.57
C PHE A 517 24.90 10.37 9.87
N GLN A 518 25.65 10.81 8.86
CA GLN A 518 25.32 11.98 8.04
C GLN A 518 25.43 11.58 6.57
N PRO A 519 24.30 11.26 5.91
CA PRO A 519 24.31 10.97 4.49
C PRO A 519 24.49 12.28 3.70
N GLU A 520 25.18 12.20 2.55
CA GLU A 520 25.41 13.38 1.68
C GLU A 520 24.12 13.96 1.09
N ARG A 521 23.10 13.11 0.94
CA ARG A 521 21.73 13.43 0.53
C ARG A 521 20.78 12.43 1.17
N ASN A 522 19.47 12.65 1.05
CA ASN A 522 18.48 11.63 1.41
C ASN A 522 18.54 10.47 0.40
N SER A 523 19.41 9.51 0.67
CA SER A 523 19.53 8.23 -0.03
C SER A 523 20.29 7.26 0.87
N TYR A 524 19.56 6.54 1.72
CA TYR A 524 20.15 5.69 2.74
C TYR A 524 19.21 4.58 3.21
N GLU A 525 19.82 3.57 3.82
CA GLU A 525 19.17 2.46 4.48
C GLU A 525 19.54 2.46 5.96
N LEU A 526 18.57 2.15 6.82
CA LEU A 526 18.75 2.10 8.27
C LEU A 526 18.05 0.86 8.85
N GLU A 527 18.82 0.03 9.54
CA GLU A 527 18.31 -1.07 10.36
C GLU A 527 18.51 -0.71 11.84
N ALA A 528 17.47 -0.79 12.66
CA ALA A 528 17.53 -0.47 14.08
C ALA A 528 16.71 -1.41 14.96
N GLU A 529 17.26 -1.74 16.12
CA GLU A 529 16.59 -2.49 17.19
C GLU A 529 16.50 -1.62 18.43
N LEU A 530 15.27 -1.25 18.80
CA LEU A 530 15.00 -0.40 19.95
C LEU A 530 14.26 -1.18 21.03
N LYS A 531 14.83 -1.20 22.23
CA LYS A 531 14.23 -1.79 23.42
C LYS A 531 13.90 -0.66 24.41
N PRO A 532 12.61 -0.35 24.61
CA PRO A 532 12.25 0.62 25.64
C PRO A 532 12.63 0.07 27.03
N THR A 533 13.19 0.93 27.90
CA THR A 533 13.53 0.54 29.28
C THR A 533 12.38 0.79 30.27
N ALA A 534 11.37 1.57 29.85
CA ALA A 534 10.13 1.87 30.58
C ALA A 534 8.93 1.97 29.60
N ASN A 535 7.82 2.57 30.01
CA ASN A 535 6.69 3.00 29.16
C ASN A 535 7.05 4.19 28.25
N SER A 536 8.30 4.26 27.81
CA SER A 536 8.89 5.36 27.08
C SER A 536 8.36 5.41 25.66
N VAL A 537 7.81 6.56 25.28
CA VAL A 537 7.58 6.86 23.88
C VAL A 537 8.91 7.30 23.27
N PHE A 538 9.26 6.70 22.13
CA PHE A 538 10.50 6.97 21.42
C PHE A 538 10.26 6.96 19.91
N GLY A 539 11.28 7.36 19.16
CA GLY A 539 11.19 7.35 17.71
C GLY A 539 12.40 7.93 17.01
N LEU A 540 12.30 8.05 15.69
CA LEU A 540 13.29 8.70 14.84
C LEU A 540 12.71 10.00 14.29
N ASN A 541 13.44 11.10 14.45
CA ASN A 541 13.29 12.23 13.55
C ASN A 541 14.19 11.97 12.34
N LEU A 542 13.61 11.97 11.16
CA LEU A 542 14.27 11.80 9.89
C LEU A 542 14.10 13.09 9.08
N LEU A 543 14.89 13.27 8.03
CA LEU A 543 14.82 14.47 7.19
C LEU A 543 14.95 15.77 8.02
N VAL A 544 15.84 15.79 9.02
CA VAL A 544 15.96 16.92 9.94
C VAL A 544 16.82 18.02 9.33
N GLY A 545 16.30 19.24 9.29
CA GLY A 545 16.99 20.42 8.76
C GLY A 545 16.01 21.57 8.53
N ASP A 546 16.49 22.80 8.43
CA ASP A 546 15.66 24.00 8.17
C ASP A 546 14.41 24.13 9.07
N GLY A 547 14.51 23.71 10.34
CA GLY A 547 13.39 23.72 11.30
C GLY A 547 12.29 22.68 11.04
N ARG A 548 12.51 21.72 10.14
CA ARG A 548 11.55 20.73 9.65
C ARG A 548 12.07 19.31 9.83
N LYS A 549 11.16 18.34 9.81
CA LYS A 549 11.44 16.92 10.00
C LYS A 549 10.24 16.03 9.68
N LEU A 550 10.53 14.78 9.33
CA LEU A 550 9.62 13.66 9.36
C LEU A 550 9.75 12.95 10.73
N VAL A 551 8.64 12.59 11.37
CA VAL A 551 8.69 11.92 12.68
C VAL A 551 8.11 10.51 12.59
N LEU A 552 8.93 9.51 12.87
CA LEU A 552 8.49 8.12 13.09
C LEU A 552 8.46 7.86 14.60
N ARG A 553 7.26 7.85 15.19
CA ARG A 553 7.03 7.74 16.64
C ARG A 553 6.46 6.37 16.98
N TYR A 554 6.88 5.79 18.10
CA TYR A 554 6.32 4.56 18.66
C TYR A 554 5.93 4.76 20.14
N ASP A 555 4.71 4.37 20.48
CA ASP A 555 4.24 4.28 21.87
C ASP A 555 4.03 2.81 22.25
N PRO A 556 4.89 2.22 23.11
CA PRO A 556 4.79 0.81 23.48
C PRO A 556 3.55 0.48 24.30
N THR A 557 3.04 1.43 25.08
CA THR A 557 1.92 1.16 25.99
C THR A 557 0.58 1.01 25.27
N ILE A 558 0.41 1.69 24.14
CA ILE A 558 -0.76 1.55 23.27
C ILE A 558 -0.44 0.77 21.98
N SER A 559 0.79 0.25 21.87
CA SER A 559 1.26 -0.55 20.73
C SER A 559 0.94 0.11 19.38
N GLN A 560 1.36 1.37 19.22
CA GLN A 560 1.09 2.16 18.02
C GLN A 560 2.37 2.76 17.45
N ILE A 561 2.56 2.58 16.15
CA ILE A 561 3.53 3.32 15.35
C ILE A 561 2.80 4.44 14.59
N THR A 562 3.42 5.61 14.51
CA THR A 562 2.90 6.79 13.81
C THR A 562 3.99 7.40 12.94
N LEU A 563 3.67 7.60 11.66
CA LEU A 563 4.45 8.39 10.71
C LEU A 563 3.80 9.77 10.56
N ASP A 564 4.50 10.81 11.00
CA ASP A 564 4.06 12.20 10.92
C ASP A 564 4.82 12.92 9.81
N ARG A 565 4.10 13.15 8.70
CA ARG A 565 4.58 13.86 7.50
C ARG A 565 4.10 15.31 7.46
N THR A 566 3.56 15.85 8.55
CA THR A 566 2.94 17.18 8.54
C THR A 566 3.94 18.33 8.36
N ASN A 567 5.23 18.08 8.63
CA ASN A 567 6.26 19.14 8.61
C ASN A 567 7.60 18.67 8.00
N CYS A 568 7.57 17.90 6.91
CA CYS A 568 8.79 17.39 6.25
C CYS A 568 8.92 17.81 4.78
N THR A 569 8.08 18.73 4.30
CA THR A 569 8.11 19.22 2.90
C THR A 569 8.64 20.65 2.84
N ASP A 570 9.39 21.00 1.79
CA ASP A 570 9.75 22.40 1.45
C ASP A 570 8.81 23.05 0.44
N HIS A 571 7.91 22.26 -0.13
CA HIS A 571 6.87 22.73 -1.01
C HIS A 571 5.62 23.12 -0.21
N THR A 572 5.73 24.14 0.63
CA THR A 572 4.65 24.60 1.52
C THR A 572 3.80 25.73 0.94
N SER A 573 4.22 26.32 -0.19
CA SER A 573 3.51 27.45 -0.81
C SER A 573 2.22 27.03 -1.54
N ASP A 574 2.09 25.76 -1.93
CA ASP A 574 0.84 25.22 -2.46
C ASP A 574 -0.04 24.72 -1.30
N ALA A 575 -1.04 25.52 -0.94
CA ALA A 575 -1.96 25.22 0.16
C ALA A 575 -2.84 23.99 -0.10
N GLU A 576 -3.23 23.74 -1.36
CA GLU A 576 -4.07 22.61 -1.72
C GLU A 576 -3.28 21.31 -1.67
N PHE A 577 -2.05 21.30 -2.19
CA PHE A 577 -1.14 20.18 -2.02
C PHE A 577 -0.89 19.90 -0.53
N THR A 578 -0.53 20.94 0.23
CA THR A 578 -0.20 20.81 1.66
C THR A 578 -1.37 20.22 2.45
N LYS A 579 -2.60 20.67 2.20
CA LYS A 579 -3.82 20.14 2.84
C LYS A 579 -4.03 18.65 2.60
N LEU A 580 -3.68 18.15 1.41
CA LEU A 580 -3.85 16.74 1.04
C LEU A 580 -2.67 15.87 1.51
N PHE A 581 -1.47 16.43 1.51
CA PHE A 581 -0.20 15.74 1.75
C PHE A 581 0.22 15.69 3.23
N ALA A 582 0.05 16.81 3.96
CA ALA A 582 0.54 17.00 5.33
C ALA A 582 -0.36 16.29 6.34
N LYS A 583 -0.15 14.98 6.51
CA LYS A 583 -0.97 14.10 7.34
C LYS A 583 -0.12 13.21 8.24
N LYS A 584 -0.77 12.64 9.26
CA LYS A 584 -0.22 11.59 10.11
C LYS A 584 -0.88 10.26 9.75
N TYR A 585 -0.09 9.20 9.77
CA TYR A 585 -0.55 7.84 9.51
C TYR A 585 -0.14 6.98 10.68
N SER A 586 -1.03 6.10 11.14
CA SER A 586 -0.76 5.24 12.29
C SER A 586 -1.15 3.81 12.01
N ALA A 587 -0.45 2.87 12.64
CA ALA A 587 -0.77 1.45 12.56
C ALA A 587 -0.62 0.78 13.93
N PRO A 588 -1.50 -0.17 14.27
CA PRO A 588 -1.38 -0.95 15.49
C PRO A 588 -0.22 -1.96 15.37
N LEU A 589 0.85 -1.79 16.15
CA LEU A 589 2.08 -2.59 16.09
C LEU A 589 2.53 -3.03 17.49
N SER A 590 2.57 -4.34 17.72
CA SER A 590 3.08 -4.92 18.97
C SER A 590 4.60 -5.11 18.87
N LEU A 591 5.32 -5.04 20.00
CA LEU A 591 6.75 -5.38 20.03
C LEU A 591 6.98 -6.88 19.84
N GLN A 592 8.09 -7.27 19.21
CA GLN A 592 8.55 -8.65 19.18
C GLN A 592 9.58 -8.88 20.29
N ASN A 593 9.27 -9.74 21.26
CA ASN A 593 10.14 -10.01 22.42
C ASN A 593 10.60 -8.73 23.16
N GLY A 594 9.71 -7.72 23.22
CA GLY A 594 9.98 -6.42 23.84
C GLY A 594 10.90 -5.51 23.02
N ILE A 595 11.15 -5.82 21.75
CA ILE A 595 12.00 -5.05 20.83
C ILE A 595 11.16 -4.56 19.65
N LEU A 596 11.36 -3.31 19.25
CA LEU A 596 10.90 -2.78 17.97
C LEU A 596 12.04 -2.93 16.97
N LYS A 597 11.82 -3.72 15.92
CA LYS A 597 12.74 -3.79 14.79
C LYS A 597 12.25 -2.85 13.69
N LEU A 598 13.16 -2.04 13.16
CA LEU A 598 12.92 -1.13 12.05
C LEU A 598 13.94 -1.43 10.94
N HIS A 599 13.45 -1.51 9.71
CA HIS A 599 14.25 -1.53 8.49
C HIS A 599 13.67 -0.47 7.56
N ILE A 600 14.41 0.61 7.36
CA ILE A 600 13.94 1.85 6.75
C ILE A 600 14.79 2.17 5.52
N PHE A 601 14.13 2.52 4.43
CA PHE A 601 14.73 3.09 3.23
C PHE A 601 14.27 4.53 3.11
N VAL A 602 15.20 5.47 2.94
CA VAL A 602 14.91 6.89 2.69
C VAL A 602 15.61 7.33 1.43
N ASP A 603 14.84 7.77 0.45
CA ASP A 603 15.33 8.33 -0.81
C ASP A 603 14.97 9.83 -0.86
N GLN A 604 15.35 10.51 -1.95
CA GLN A 604 15.18 11.95 -2.05
C GLN A 604 13.71 12.38 -1.94
N SER A 605 12.79 11.50 -2.31
CA SER A 605 11.36 11.77 -2.28
C SER A 605 10.50 10.62 -1.75
N SER A 606 11.08 9.71 -0.98
CA SER A 606 10.32 8.62 -0.35
C SER A 606 10.91 8.14 0.97
N ILE A 607 10.04 7.49 1.74
CA ILE A 607 10.39 6.64 2.85
C ILE A 607 9.54 5.36 2.82
N GLU A 608 10.18 4.21 3.05
CA GLU A 608 9.53 2.92 3.22
C GLU A 608 10.03 2.26 4.52
N ILE A 609 9.12 1.91 5.41
CA ILE A 609 9.41 1.43 6.77
C ILE A 609 8.85 0.02 6.94
N PHE A 610 9.73 -0.96 7.07
CA PHE A 610 9.41 -2.34 7.39
C PHE A 610 9.63 -2.57 8.89
N THR A 611 8.57 -2.91 9.61
CA THR A 611 8.65 -3.16 11.05
C THR A 611 8.60 -4.65 11.36
N ASN A 612 9.30 -5.10 12.41
CA ASN A 612 9.16 -6.44 12.97
C ASN A 612 9.26 -7.57 11.93
N ASP A 613 10.31 -7.53 11.12
CA ASP A 613 10.50 -8.49 10.03
C ASP A 613 9.33 -8.48 9.01
N GLY A 614 8.71 -7.31 8.78
CA GLY A 614 7.78 -7.07 7.69
C GLY A 614 6.29 -7.19 8.04
N GLU A 615 5.94 -7.27 9.32
CA GLU A 615 4.56 -7.46 9.79
C GLU A 615 3.64 -6.27 9.51
N VAL A 616 4.18 -5.06 9.69
CA VAL A 616 3.49 -3.80 9.38
C VAL A 616 4.46 -2.94 8.59
N VAL A 617 4.00 -2.48 7.43
CA VAL A 617 4.77 -1.63 6.52
C VAL A 617 4.08 -0.28 6.34
N LEU A 618 4.85 0.79 6.26
CA LEU A 618 4.38 2.13 5.94
C LEU A 618 5.24 2.73 4.83
N SER A 619 4.60 3.13 3.74
CA SER A 619 5.24 3.78 2.59
C SER A 619 4.66 5.16 2.34
N ALA A 620 5.54 6.15 2.18
CA ALA A 620 5.15 7.53 1.95
C ALA A 620 6.14 8.23 1.03
N VAL A 621 5.65 9.01 0.08
CA VAL A 621 6.48 10.01 -0.62
C VAL A 621 6.84 11.15 0.34
N THR A 622 7.97 11.80 0.14
CA THR A 622 8.45 12.93 0.95
C THR A 622 8.99 14.01 0.03
N TYR A 623 9.03 15.27 0.47
CA TYR A 623 9.59 16.37 -0.35
C TYR A 623 10.48 17.31 0.50
N PRO A 624 11.54 16.79 1.16
CA PRO A 624 12.44 17.59 1.99
C PRO A 624 13.36 18.50 1.15
N SER A 625 13.79 19.62 1.72
CA SER A 625 14.90 20.40 1.15
C SER A 625 16.22 19.63 1.19
N GLU A 626 17.20 20.04 0.40
CA GLU A 626 18.52 19.40 0.32
C GLU A 626 19.30 19.45 1.65
N ASN A 627 19.00 20.43 2.52
CA ASN A 627 19.61 20.57 3.84
C ASN A 627 18.97 19.68 4.93
N GLN A 628 17.85 19.01 4.62
CA GLN A 628 17.13 18.13 5.55
C GLN A 628 17.68 16.70 5.49
N THR A 629 18.93 16.50 5.93
CA THR A 629 19.60 15.17 5.95
C THR A 629 19.86 14.64 7.36
N GLY A 630 19.50 15.41 8.39
CA GLY A 630 19.74 15.05 9.78
C GLY A 630 18.87 13.87 10.25
N ILE A 631 19.42 13.08 11.16
CA ILE A 631 18.73 11.95 11.78
C ILE A 631 18.93 12.01 13.29
N GLU A 632 17.85 11.88 14.04
CA GLU A 632 17.86 11.93 15.50
C GLU A 632 17.04 10.79 16.07
N LEU A 633 17.50 10.22 17.18
CA LEU A 633 16.70 9.37 18.05
C LEU A 633 16.14 10.26 19.16
N PHE A 634 14.82 10.21 19.39
CA PHE A 634 14.18 10.94 20.47
C PHE A 634 13.44 10.01 21.43
N VAL A 635 13.34 10.43 22.68
CA VAL A 635 12.57 9.80 23.74
C VAL A 635 11.83 10.90 24.51
N GLU A 636 10.50 10.84 24.53
CA GLU A 636 9.65 11.87 25.16
C GLU A 636 9.61 11.70 26.69
N ASN A 637 9.55 10.46 27.18
CA ASN A 637 9.43 10.14 28.60
C ASN A 637 10.36 9.00 28.96
N GLY A 638 11.21 9.16 29.98
CA GLY A 638 12.12 8.12 30.43
C GLY A 638 13.27 7.89 29.44
N GLU A 639 13.53 6.63 29.12
CA GLU A 639 14.73 6.22 28.42
C GLU A 639 14.51 4.99 27.54
N THR A 640 15.20 4.94 26.41
CA THR A 640 15.19 3.77 25.50
C THR A 640 16.60 3.32 25.20
N MET A 641 16.80 2.01 25.10
CA MET A 641 18.03 1.41 24.64
C MET A 641 17.95 1.20 23.13
N LEU A 642 18.81 1.90 22.38
CA LEU A 642 19.15 1.50 21.02
C LEU A 642 20.13 0.33 21.12
N ASN A 643 19.61 -0.90 21.02
CA ASN A 643 20.44 -2.10 21.12
C ASN A 643 21.47 -2.12 19.99
N LYS A 644 20.99 -1.86 18.78
CA LYS A 644 21.78 -1.85 17.57
C LYS A 644 21.16 -0.91 16.55
N LEU A 645 22.00 -0.15 15.86
CA LEU A 645 21.68 0.56 14.64
C LEU A 645 22.81 0.34 13.66
N THR A 646 22.46 -0.02 12.43
CA THR A 646 23.38 0.04 11.30
C THR A 646 22.73 0.87 10.20
N ALA A 647 23.47 1.83 9.68
CA ALA A 647 23.03 2.67 8.57
C ALA A 647 24.07 2.68 7.45
N TRP A 648 23.59 2.80 6.22
CA TRP A 648 24.39 2.84 5.01
C TRP A 648 23.87 3.95 4.12
N GLY A 649 24.76 4.74 3.54
CA GLY A 649 24.38 5.51 2.35
C GLY A 649 24.07 4.52 1.22
N LEU A 650 23.10 4.83 0.36
CA LEU A 650 22.81 4.03 -0.82
C LEU A 650 23.30 4.78 -2.07
N ASN A 651 24.15 4.12 -2.84
CA ASN A 651 24.55 4.62 -4.15
C ASN A 651 23.39 4.52 -5.15
N SER A 652 23.41 5.41 -6.14
CA SER A 652 22.40 5.45 -7.20
C SER A 652 22.38 4.15 -8.02
N ILE A 653 21.19 3.69 -8.42
CA ILE A 653 21.01 2.58 -9.37
C ILE A 653 21.24 3.03 -10.83
N TRP A 654 21.20 4.34 -11.06
CA TRP A 654 21.35 4.98 -12.36
C TRP A 654 22.82 5.10 -12.73
N LYS A 655 23.16 4.75 -13.98
CA LYS A 655 24.53 4.76 -14.51
C LYS A 655 24.61 5.51 -15.83
#